data_AF-A0AB73FVU6-F1
#
_entry.id   AF-A0AB73FVU6-F1
#
_cell.length_a   1.000
_cell.length_b   1.000
_cell.length_c   1.000
_cell.angle_alpha   90.00
_cell.angle_beta   90.00
_cell.angle_gamma   90.00
#
_symmetry.space_group_name_H-M   'P 1'
#
loop_
_entity.id
_entity.type
_entity.pdbx_description
1 polymer ?
#
loop_
_entity_poly.entity_id
_entity_poly.type
_entity_poly.pdbx_seq_one_letter_code
_entity_poly.pdbx_strand_id
1 'polypeptide(L)'
;MQLSDIAGFLNLQNSRLLTVKTPLSGTSELVLSDFQCSESLSMLFDMQLGLASRNPNIELKQMIGQPVTVSLQLTNALGSSEVRYFHGYVTHFAHVGTDGGLASYTASVRPWLWMLSRRVDSRIFQEQNVQDILGKVFSQYGKLASYEFRVSRTVKPYSYCTQYRETDLNFALRLMEQEGLFFYFEHTEDGHKLIVTDMSTHAKPIDGQVALRYATGEALDDEGVITQWVAQRQLSSDTVSMKTFDYKVPNARRYVSGDTPIEQGQVDHYEVYDYVGLHGFDSTDRGEELARFRLEALAANGKAFSGSTNSRALAPSRYFELTDHYDAGSTNREDRQFLITAVRHHGVNNYQSNEGSASYSASFQCIRKKIPYRPTLSISRPLISGPQTAIVVGPKGEEIYTDNLGRVKVQFHWDRLGQKNAGSSCWVRVGQPWAGGGFGAIQIPRIGDEVVVTFLDGNPDRPLIISRVYNAQNMPPWALPANATQSGFLTRSSKGASAANANAIRFEDMKGQEEVWIHAEKDQRIEVEHDESHWVGNDRSKTVDRDETTQVHRNRTETVDGNETITIHRNRTERVDQNEDISIGENRTEKVGGNDAVTIDGFREETVALAKAESIGLAKALSIGAGYQVTVLGAMNTSVGLAQAEEVGLSKNVLVGKNFVIQVGDRFEVRVGKSHFAMSADGSILITGHSINISADGPVQINGKDVDIN
;
A
#
# COMPACT_ATOMS: atom_id res chain seq x y z
N MET A 1 -63.21 -4.88 46.31
CA MET A 1 -62.86 -3.48 46.01
C MET A 1 -63.63 -3.08 44.76
N GLN A 2 -64.45 -2.03 44.84
CA GLN A 2 -65.46 -1.71 43.80
C GLN A 2 -64.80 -1.10 42.56
N LEU A 3 -65.35 -1.38 41.37
CA LEU A 3 -64.97 -0.76 40.09
C LEU A 3 -65.01 0.79 40.12
N SER A 4 -65.81 1.37 41.02
CA SER A 4 -65.92 2.81 41.26
C SER A 4 -64.63 3.45 41.79
N ASP A 5 -63.84 2.75 42.61
CA ASP A 5 -62.59 3.29 43.16
C ASP A 5 -61.49 3.37 42.10
N ILE A 6 -61.49 2.46 41.11
CA ILE A 6 -60.54 2.46 39.99
C ILE A 6 -60.81 3.65 39.08
N ALA A 7 -62.07 3.93 38.74
CA ALA A 7 -62.46 5.08 37.92
C ALA A 7 -62.04 6.43 38.54
N GLY A 8 -62.08 6.57 39.87
CA GLY A 8 -61.64 7.78 40.57
C GLY A 8 -60.13 8.08 40.44
N PHE A 9 -59.28 7.05 40.38
CA PHE A 9 -57.82 7.22 40.19
C PHE A 9 -57.46 7.55 38.75
N LEU A 10 -58.14 6.94 37.78
CA LEU A 10 -57.97 7.24 36.36
C LEU A 10 -58.39 8.68 36.02
N ASN A 11 -59.41 9.19 36.70
CA ASN A 11 -59.82 10.59 36.59
C ASN A 11 -58.79 11.59 37.17
N LEU A 12 -57.74 11.14 37.87
CA LEU A 12 -56.68 12.03 38.35
C LEU A 12 -55.84 12.63 37.21
N GLN A 13 -55.76 11.97 36.04
CA GLN A 13 -54.99 12.50 34.90
C GLN A 13 -55.84 13.33 33.92
N ASN A 14 -57.11 12.99 33.70
CA ASN A 14 -57.91 13.48 32.56
C ASN A 14 -58.25 14.99 32.56
N SER A 15 -57.86 15.74 33.60
CA SER A 15 -58.07 17.19 33.72
C SER A 15 -56.83 17.95 34.18
N ARG A 16 -55.64 17.35 34.07
CA ARG A 16 -54.37 17.93 34.55
C ARG A 16 -53.53 18.52 33.42
N LEU A 17 -52.72 19.50 33.80
CA LEU A 17 -51.76 20.18 32.94
C LEU A 17 -50.73 19.21 32.32
N LEU A 18 -50.30 18.22 33.11
CA LEU A 18 -49.32 17.21 32.74
C LEU A 18 -49.92 15.81 32.93
N THR A 19 -49.86 14.96 31.92
CA THR A 19 -50.32 13.57 31.98
C THR A 19 -49.24 12.63 31.46
N VAL A 20 -49.32 11.34 31.80
CA VAL A 20 -48.34 10.32 31.35
C VAL A 20 -49.04 9.08 30.81
N LYS A 21 -48.64 8.68 29.61
CA LYS A 21 -49.01 7.42 28.95
C LYS A 21 -47.86 6.42 29.12
N THR A 22 -48.17 5.27 29.69
CA THR A 22 -47.22 4.15 29.92
C THR A 22 -47.83 2.85 29.35
N PRO A 23 -47.04 1.77 29.16
CA PRO A 23 -47.60 0.49 28.71
C PRO A 23 -48.42 -0.24 29.79
N LEU A 24 -48.40 0.24 31.04
CA LEU A 24 -49.13 -0.37 32.15
C LEU A 24 -50.59 0.10 32.16
N SER A 25 -51.48 -0.74 32.68
CA SER A 25 -52.92 -0.46 32.77
C SER A 25 -53.52 -1.03 34.06
N GLY A 26 -54.71 -0.55 34.42
CA GLY A 26 -55.46 -1.04 35.58
C GLY A 26 -54.82 -0.63 36.90
N THR A 27 -54.63 -1.57 37.84
CA THR A 27 -54.04 -1.27 39.15
C THR A 27 -52.56 -0.90 39.09
N SER A 28 -51.85 -1.29 38.02
CA SER A 28 -50.44 -0.97 37.76
C SER A 28 -50.26 0.36 37.03
N GLU A 29 -51.35 1.10 36.76
CA GLU A 29 -51.27 2.38 36.08
C GLU A 29 -50.47 3.40 36.92
N LEU A 30 -49.65 4.19 36.23
CA LEU A 30 -48.77 5.20 36.80
C LEU A 30 -49.34 6.58 36.51
N VAL A 31 -49.40 7.43 37.53
CA VAL A 31 -49.73 8.86 37.41
C VAL A 31 -48.48 9.72 37.64
N LEU A 32 -48.37 10.83 36.92
CA LEU A 32 -47.18 11.68 36.91
C LEU A 32 -47.23 12.73 38.02
N SER A 33 -46.37 12.63 39.03
CA SER A 33 -46.30 13.60 40.14
C SER A 33 -45.27 14.70 39.90
N ASP A 34 -44.12 14.37 39.31
CA ASP A 34 -43.01 15.29 39.03
C ASP A 34 -42.49 15.08 37.61
N PHE A 35 -42.20 16.17 36.92
CA PHE A 35 -41.68 16.16 35.56
C PHE A 35 -40.51 17.13 35.46
N GLN A 36 -39.34 16.61 35.13
CA GLN A 36 -38.18 17.40 34.74
C GLN A 36 -37.70 16.91 33.39
N CYS A 37 -37.53 17.81 32.42
CA CYS A 37 -37.02 17.44 31.10
C CYS A 37 -35.99 18.46 30.65
N SER A 38 -34.79 18.02 30.30
CA SER A 38 -33.79 18.86 29.63
C SER A 38 -33.71 18.46 28.16
N GLU A 39 -33.91 19.42 27.25
CA GLU A 39 -33.74 19.27 25.80
C GLU A 39 -32.75 20.32 25.28
N SER A 40 -31.91 19.96 24.33
CA SER A 40 -30.95 20.91 23.73
C SER A 40 -30.61 20.50 22.30
N LEU A 41 -30.21 21.48 21.49
CA LEU A 41 -29.54 21.22 20.23
C LEU A 41 -28.28 20.38 20.49
N SER A 42 -28.07 19.37 19.67
CA SER A 42 -26.94 18.44 19.70
C SER A 42 -26.72 17.69 21.01
N MET A 43 -27.74 17.59 21.87
CA MET A 43 -27.69 16.76 23.08
C MET A 43 -28.89 15.82 23.14
N LEU A 44 -28.70 14.66 23.78
CA LEU A 44 -29.81 13.75 24.08
C LEU A 44 -30.69 14.40 25.14
N PHE A 45 -32.02 14.44 24.91
CA PHE A 45 -32.91 14.85 25.99
C PHE A 45 -32.86 13.86 27.15
N ASP A 46 -33.10 14.37 28.36
CA ASP A 46 -33.16 13.58 29.58
C ASP A 46 -34.39 14.00 30.38
N MET A 47 -35.31 13.05 30.54
CA MET A 47 -36.53 13.22 31.33
C MET A 47 -36.39 12.45 32.64
N GLN A 48 -36.61 13.14 33.76
CA GLN A 48 -36.74 12.55 35.08
C GLN A 48 -38.20 12.67 35.51
N LEU A 49 -38.83 11.53 35.78
CA LEU A 49 -40.25 11.45 36.11
C LEU A 49 -40.41 10.93 37.54
N GLY A 50 -41.17 11.65 38.35
CA GLY A 50 -41.78 11.13 39.57
C GLY A 50 -43.15 10.56 39.25
N LEU A 51 -43.40 9.32 39.67
CA LEU A 51 -44.58 8.55 39.32
C LEU A 51 -45.21 7.96 40.58
N ALA A 52 -46.53 7.83 40.60
CA ALA A 52 -47.25 7.14 41.68
C ALA A 52 -48.18 6.06 41.11
N SER A 53 -48.33 4.95 41.82
CA SER A 53 -49.27 3.88 41.46
C SER A 53 -49.94 3.31 42.69
N ARG A 54 -51.11 2.68 42.49
CA ARG A 54 -51.78 1.88 43.53
C ARG A 54 -51.16 0.49 43.69
N ASN A 55 -50.39 0.03 42.70
CA ASN A 55 -49.67 -1.23 42.80
C ASN A 55 -48.25 -1.00 43.34
N PRO A 56 -47.91 -1.46 44.56
CA PRO A 56 -46.56 -1.37 45.12
C PRO A 56 -45.60 -2.43 44.57
N ASN A 57 -46.09 -3.36 43.74
CA ASN A 57 -45.34 -4.52 43.26
C ASN A 57 -45.18 -4.51 41.73
N ILE A 58 -45.07 -3.34 41.11
CA ILE A 58 -44.77 -3.27 39.67
C ILE A 58 -43.34 -3.81 39.47
N GLU A 59 -43.21 -4.93 38.74
CA GLU A 59 -41.91 -5.49 38.44
C GLU A 59 -41.11 -4.51 37.56
N LEU A 60 -39.91 -4.10 37.99
CA LEU A 60 -39.15 -3.05 37.29
C LEU A 60 -38.85 -3.39 35.82
N LYS A 61 -38.69 -4.68 35.51
CA LYS A 61 -38.47 -5.18 34.14
C LYS A 61 -39.65 -4.93 33.19
N GLN A 62 -40.85 -4.68 33.71
CA GLN A 62 -42.02 -4.36 32.87
C GLN A 62 -41.93 -2.96 32.29
N MET A 63 -41.18 -2.05 32.93
CA MET A 63 -41.01 -0.67 32.47
C MET A 63 -39.70 -0.42 31.74
N ILE A 64 -38.62 -1.13 32.09
CA ILE A 64 -37.31 -0.90 31.46
C ILE A 64 -37.37 -1.10 29.93
N GLY A 65 -36.86 -0.13 29.18
CA GLY A 65 -36.87 -0.12 27.71
C GLY A 65 -38.22 0.17 27.06
N GLN A 66 -39.29 0.37 27.84
CA GLN A 66 -40.62 0.65 27.31
C GLN A 66 -40.81 2.14 26.97
N PRO A 67 -41.69 2.46 26.00
CA PRO A 67 -42.01 3.84 25.66
C PRO A 67 -42.86 4.50 26.75
N VAL A 68 -42.62 5.79 26.97
CA VAL A 68 -43.41 6.65 27.84
C VAL A 68 -43.62 7.98 27.13
N THR A 69 -44.85 8.50 27.16
CA THR A 69 -45.19 9.82 26.64
C THR A 69 -45.74 10.68 27.76
N VAL A 70 -45.09 11.81 28.03
CA VAL A 70 -45.66 12.88 28.84
C VAL A 70 -46.36 13.89 27.93
N SER A 71 -47.57 14.28 28.28
CA SER A 71 -48.36 15.29 27.55
C SER A 71 -48.47 16.55 28.39
N LEU A 72 -48.14 17.70 27.80
CA LEU A 72 -48.24 19.03 28.42
C LEU A 72 -49.25 19.87 27.65
N GLN A 73 -50.31 20.31 28.33
CA GLN A 73 -51.32 21.18 27.74
C GLN A 73 -50.76 22.59 27.49
N LEU A 74 -50.79 23.08 26.24
CA LEU A 74 -50.21 24.37 25.88
C LEU A 74 -51.08 25.57 26.30
N THR A 75 -52.41 25.41 26.37
CA THR A 75 -53.35 26.48 26.71
C THR A 75 -54.26 26.09 27.86
N ASN A 76 -54.69 27.05 28.67
CA ASN A 76 -55.70 26.83 29.72
C ASN A 76 -57.14 26.83 29.17
N ALA A 77 -57.32 26.99 27.85
CA ALA A 77 -58.64 27.05 27.23
C ALA A 77 -59.35 25.69 27.35
N LEU A 78 -60.51 25.67 28.00
CA LEU A 78 -61.37 24.51 28.14
C LEU A 78 -61.66 23.88 26.77
N GLY A 79 -61.25 22.61 26.58
CA GLY A 79 -61.47 21.85 25.35
C GLY A 79 -60.40 22.03 24.25
N SER A 80 -59.31 22.75 24.52
CA SER A 80 -58.19 22.85 23.57
C SER A 80 -57.48 21.51 23.39
N SER A 81 -57.22 21.13 22.14
CA SER A 81 -56.42 19.95 21.77
C SER A 81 -54.93 20.27 21.58
N GLU A 82 -54.48 21.48 21.93
CA GLU A 82 -53.08 21.89 21.76
C GLU A 82 -52.22 21.33 22.88
N VAL A 83 -51.62 20.17 22.59
CA VAL A 83 -50.77 19.41 23.49
C VAL A 83 -49.37 19.31 22.92
N ARG A 84 -48.36 19.50 23.78
CA ARG A 84 -46.99 19.12 23.47
C ARG A 84 -46.67 17.77 24.10
N TYR A 85 -46.04 16.91 23.32
CA TYR A 85 -45.62 15.59 23.76
C TYR A 85 -44.14 15.56 24.09
N PHE A 86 -43.78 14.73 25.06
CA PHE A 86 -42.41 14.32 25.38
C PHE A 86 -42.39 12.79 25.43
N HIS A 87 -42.13 12.19 24.28
CA HIS A 87 -41.98 10.75 24.14
C HIS A 87 -40.52 10.31 24.30
N GLY A 88 -40.25 9.25 25.06
CA GLY A 88 -38.95 8.57 25.09
C GLY A 88 -39.04 7.14 25.61
N TYR A 89 -37.90 6.52 25.88
CA TYR A 89 -37.80 5.15 26.40
C TYR A 89 -37.20 5.14 27.80
N VAL A 90 -37.77 4.33 28.70
CA VAL A 90 -37.30 4.21 30.09
C VAL A 90 -35.93 3.53 30.11
N THR A 91 -34.92 4.23 30.63
CA THR A 91 -33.54 3.73 30.77
C THR A 91 -33.16 3.42 32.21
N HIS A 92 -33.94 3.94 33.16
CA HIS A 92 -33.86 3.63 34.58
C HIS A 92 -35.28 3.66 35.16
N PHE A 93 -35.62 2.70 36.01
CA PHE A 93 -36.90 2.65 36.72
C PHE A 93 -36.68 2.11 38.12
N ALA A 94 -37.16 2.82 39.13
CA ALA A 94 -36.97 2.46 40.53
C ALA A 94 -38.27 2.59 41.33
N HIS A 95 -38.46 1.70 42.29
CA HIS A 95 -39.46 1.83 43.34
C HIS A 95 -38.79 2.51 44.54
N VAL A 96 -39.31 3.65 44.96
CA VAL A 96 -38.66 4.53 45.95
C VAL A 96 -39.28 4.40 47.34
N GLY A 97 -40.55 4.01 47.43
CA GLY A 97 -41.23 3.78 48.70
C GLY A 97 -42.75 3.82 48.59
N THR A 98 -43.43 3.76 49.72
CA THR A 98 -44.88 3.89 49.82
C THR A 98 -45.26 4.79 50.99
N ASP A 99 -46.32 5.57 50.84
CA ASP A 99 -46.88 6.44 51.88
C ASP A 99 -48.08 5.81 52.60
N GLY A 100 -48.35 4.53 52.36
CA GLY A 100 -49.50 3.80 52.91
C GLY A 100 -50.78 3.87 52.06
N GLY A 101 -50.83 4.76 51.05
CA GLY A 101 -51.92 4.85 50.08
C GLY A 101 -51.48 4.60 48.63
N LEU A 102 -50.32 5.15 48.24
CA LEU A 102 -49.70 4.98 46.94
C LEU A 102 -48.24 4.51 47.07
N ALA A 103 -47.76 3.85 46.03
CA ALA A 103 -46.35 3.53 45.85
C ALA A 103 -45.72 4.54 44.89
N SER A 104 -44.55 5.05 45.26
CA SER A 104 -43.79 6.04 44.51
C SER A 104 -42.70 5.37 43.68
N TYR A 105 -42.63 5.73 42.42
CA TYR A 105 -41.65 5.26 41.46
C TYR A 105 -40.93 6.44 40.83
N THR A 106 -39.72 6.23 40.33
CA THR A 106 -39.01 7.19 39.50
C THR A 106 -38.58 6.53 38.19
N ALA A 107 -38.58 7.32 37.12
CA ALA A 107 -38.12 6.89 35.81
C ALA A 107 -37.18 7.91 35.18
N SER A 108 -36.04 7.45 34.64
CA SER A 108 -35.26 8.24 33.68
C SER A 108 -35.64 7.80 32.27
N VAL A 109 -36.07 8.74 31.43
CA VAL A 109 -36.56 8.50 30.07
C VAL A 109 -35.71 9.27 29.07
N ARG A 110 -35.24 8.59 28.03
CA ARG A 110 -34.24 9.11 27.07
C ARG A 110 -34.63 8.77 25.62
N PRO A 111 -34.07 9.47 24.61
CA PRO A 111 -34.34 9.15 23.21
C PRO A 111 -33.84 7.76 22.84
N TRP A 112 -34.37 7.21 21.74
CA TRP A 112 -33.84 5.97 21.16
C TRP A 112 -32.35 6.08 20.82
N LEU A 113 -31.88 7.29 20.47
CA LEU A 113 -30.48 7.55 20.16
C LEU A 113 -29.56 7.22 21.35
N TRP A 114 -30.05 7.30 22.60
CA TRP A 114 -29.28 6.90 23.78
C TRP A 114 -28.93 5.41 23.78
N MET A 115 -29.73 4.55 23.15
CA MET A 115 -29.49 3.10 23.07
C MET A 115 -28.18 2.78 22.35
N LEU A 116 -27.71 3.69 21.47
CA LEU A 116 -26.41 3.56 20.81
C LEU A 116 -25.22 3.59 21.78
N SER A 117 -25.42 4.09 23.00
CA SER A 117 -24.40 4.04 24.05
C SER A 117 -24.19 2.64 24.62
N ARG A 118 -25.07 1.68 24.32
CA ARG A 118 -25.03 0.30 24.85
C ARG A 118 -24.24 -0.66 23.96
N ARG A 119 -23.81 -0.23 22.78
CA ARG A 119 -23.00 -1.02 21.85
C ARG A 119 -21.68 -0.33 21.55
N VAL A 120 -20.60 -1.08 21.64
CA VAL A 120 -19.24 -0.70 21.20
C VAL A 120 -18.86 -1.60 20.03
N ASP A 121 -18.25 -1.04 18.98
CA ASP A 121 -17.86 -1.80 17.80
C ASP A 121 -16.54 -1.29 17.21
N SER A 122 -15.94 -2.10 16.34
CA SER A 122 -14.83 -1.72 15.47
C SER A 122 -15.16 -2.13 14.03
N ARG A 123 -15.33 -1.15 13.14
CA ARG A 123 -15.76 -1.39 11.75
C ARG A 123 -15.35 -0.24 10.83
N ILE A 124 -15.27 -0.57 9.55
CA ILE A 124 -14.81 0.33 8.49
C ILE A 124 -15.97 0.68 7.57
N PHE A 125 -16.04 1.96 7.21
CA PHE A 125 -16.92 2.51 6.18
C PHE A 125 -16.07 3.11 5.06
N GLN A 126 -16.42 2.78 3.83
CA GLN A 126 -15.69 3.22 2.63
C GLN A 126 -16.65 3.82 1.61
N GLU A 127 -16.17 4.86 0.94
CA GLU A 127 -16.85 5.57 -0.15
C GLU A 127 -18.31 5.94 0.18
N GLN A 128 -18.52 6.48 1.38
CA GLN A 128 -19.84 6.82 1.93
C GLN A 128 -19.82 8.17 2.61
N ASN A 129 -20.86 8.96 2.42
CA ASN A 129 -21.02 10.22 3.15
C ASN A 129 -21.54 9.97 4.59
N VAL A 130 -21.56 11.03 5.39
CA VAL A 130 -21.98 10.93 6.80
C VAL A 130 -23.42 10.43 6.97
N GLN A 131 -24.34 10.79 6.06
CA GLN A 131 -25.74 10.39 6.14
C GLN A 131 -25.90 8.89 5.89
N ASP A 132 -25.16 8.34 4.92
CA ASP A 132 -25.13 6.91 4.63
C ASP A 132 -24.54 6.11 5.80
N ILE A 133 -23.45 6.61 6.38
CA ILE A 133 -22.81 5.99 7.56
C ILE A 133 -23.79 6.00 8.75
N LEU A 134 -24.36 7.15 9.08
CA LEU A 134 -25.33 7.29 10.17
C LEU A 134 -26.56 6.40 9.93
N GLY A 135 -27.10 6.34 8.72
CA GLY A 135 -28.22 5.46 8.37
C GLY A 135 -27.88 3.98 8.59
N LYS A 136 -26.67 3.54 8.24
CA LYS A 136 -26.21 2.17 8.53
C LYS A 136 -26.02 1.90 10.02
N VAL A 137 -25.58 2.89 10.80
CA VAL A 137 -25.50 2.75 12.27
C VAL A 137 -26.90 2.67 12.86
N PHE A 138 -27.80 3.57 12.47
CA PHE A 138 -29.16 3.68 13.01
C PHE A 138 -30.02 2.46 12.67
N SER A 139 -29.91 1.91 11.46
CA SER A 139 -30.69 0.73 11.04
C SER A 139 -30.46 -0.50 11.92
N GLN A 140 -29.36 -0.57 12.67
CA GLN A 140 -29.09 -1.66 13.63
C GLN A 140 -30.04 -1.64 14.84
N TYR A 141 -30.75 -0.54 15.08
CA TYR A 141 -31.69 -0.35 16.19
C TYR A 141 -33.15 -0.59 15.76
N GLY A 142 -33.37 -1.07 14.54
CA GLY A 142 -34.66 -1.54 14.03
C GLY A 142 -35.78 -0.51 14.22
N LYS A 143 -36.90 -0.94 14.80
CA LYS A 143 -38.10 -0.11 15.00
C LYS A 143 -37.89 1.10 15.93
N LEU A 144 -36.84 1.10 16.76
CA LEU A 144 -36.53 2.23 17.64
C LEU A 144 -35.99 3.42 16.84
N ALA A 145 -35.26 3.16 15.74
CA ALA A 145 -34.61 4.19 14.95
C ALA A 145 -35.63 4.95 14.10
N SER A 146 -36.00 6.14 14.57
CA SER A 146 -36.83 7.10 13.84
C SER A 146 -36.02 8.38 13.65
N TYR A 147 -35.67 8.67 12.39
CA TYR A 147 -34.83 9.82 12.04
C TYR A 147 -35.15 10.40 10.66
N GLU A 148 -34.71 11.64 10.44
CA GLU A 148 -34.80 12.34 9.17
C GLU A 148 -33.60 13.27 9.00
N PHE A 149 -33.00 13.25 7.81
CA PHE A 149 -31.93 14.16 7.44
C PHE A 149 -32.53 15.36 6.70
N ARG A 150 -32.44 16.55 7.30
CA ARG A 150 -32.81 17.84 6.71
C ARG A 150 -31.54 18.64 6.43
N VAL A 151 -30.67 18.09 5.59
CA VAL A 151 -29.37 18.69 5.25
C VAL A 151 -29.50 19.41 3.91
N SER A 152 -29.17 20.70 3.89
CA SER A 152 -29.29 21.56 2.70
C SER A 152 -28.08 21.49 1.78
N ARG A 153 -26.88 21.28 2.36
CA ARG A 153 -25.63 21.18 1.60
C ARG A 153 -25.39 19.75 1.09
N THR A 154 -24.64 19.65 0.00
CA THR A 154 -24.12 18.35 -0.47
C THR A 154 -23.00 17.87 0.45
N VAL A 155 -23.18 16.72 1.11
CA VAL A 155 -22.14 16.13 1.96
C VAL A 155 -21.21 15.24 1.14
N LYS A 156 -19.91 15.52 1.20
CA LYS A 156 -18.89 14.72 0.51
C LYS A 156 -18.74 13.32 1.13
N PRO A 157 -18.47 12.27 0.32
CA PRO A 157 -18.16 10.95 0.84
C PRO A 157 -16.79 10.89 1.50
N TYR A 158 -16.68 10.10 2.57
CA TYR A 158 -15.41 9.66 3.10
C TYR A 158 -14.88 8.50 2.26
N SER A 159 -13.63 8.59 1.81
CA SER A 159 -12.95 7.44 1.20
C SER A 159 -12.72 6.32 2.21
N TYR A 160 -12.42 6.67 3.46
CA TYR A 160 -12.17 5.74 4.55
C TYR A 160 -12.51 6.38 5.91
N CYS A 161 -13.42 5.75 6.65
CA CYS A 161 -13.89 6.18 7.97
C CYS A 161 -14.08 4.98 8.89
N THR A 162 -13.53 5.04 10.08
CA THR A 162 -13.42 3.92 11.01
C THR A 162 -14.11 4.27 12.31
N GLN A 163 -15.04 3.40 12.73
CA GLN A 163 -15.43 3.31 14.13
C GLN A 163 -14.44 2.38 14.81
N TYR A 164 -13.74 2.82 15.84
CA TYR A 164 -12.73 1.99 16.51
C TYR A 164 -12.88 2.05 18.02
N ARG A 165 -13.30 0.93 18.62
CA ARG A 165 -13.45 0.75 20.08
C ARG A 165 -14.24 1.88 20.77
N GLU A 166 -15.20 2.46 20.05
CA GLU A 166 -16.08 3.51 20.55
C GLU A 166 -17.54 3.07 20.45
N THR A 167 -18.40 3.67 21.26
CA THR A 167 -19.84 3.38 21.19
C THR A 167 -20.40 3.85 19.86
N ASP A 168 -21.48 3.22 19.39
CA ASP A 168 -22.20 3.71 18.22
C ASP A 168 -22.66 5.16 18.40
N LEU A 169 -22.93 5.56 19.66
CA LEU A 169 -23.35 6.92 20.00
C LEU A 169 -22.21 7.90 19.80
N ASN A 170 -21.04 7.65 20.39
CA ASN A 170 -19.89 8.54 20.25
C ASN A 170 -19.46 8.66 18.79
N PHE A 171 -19.49 7.55 18.05
CA PHE A 171 -19.21 7.56 16.62
C PHE A 171 -20.19 8.43 15.84
N ALA A 172 -21.50 8.25 16.06
CA ALA A 172 -22.52 9.05 15.39
C ALA A 172 -22.40 10.54 15.73
N LEU A 173 -22.26 10.87 17.02
CA LEU A 173 -22.15 12.25 17.48
C LEU A 173 -20.86 12.93 16.98
N ARG A 174 -19.69 12.29 17.08
CA ARG A 174 -18.43 12.89 16.59
C ARG A 174 -18.48 13.16 15.09
N LEU A 175 -19.15 12.30 14.31
CA LEU A 175 -19.30 12.48 12.87
C LEU A 175 -20.24 13.64 12.54
N MET A 176 -21.34 13.80 13.29
CA MET A 176 -22.20 14.97 13.17
C MET A 176 -21.42 16.25 13.51
N GLU A 177 -20.68 16.25 14.62
CA GLU A 177 -19.84 17.38 15.04
C GLU A 177 -18.79 17.75 13.97
N GLN A 178 -18.08 16.77 13.43
CA GLN A 178 -17.06 16.95 12.38
C GLN A 178 -17.65 17.54 11.09
N GLU A 179 -18.90 17.20 10.76
CA GLU A 179 -19.63 17.72 9.61
C GLU A 179 -20.43 18.98 9.92
N GLY A 180 -20.28 19.59 11.10
CA GLY A 180 -21.08 20.76 11.49
C GLY A 180 -22.59 20.49 11.48
N LEU A 181 -23.00 19.22 11.51
CA LEU A 181 -24.39 18.81 11.61
C LEU A 181 -24.80 18.85 13.07
N PHE A 182 -25.94 19.44 13.34
CA PHE A 182 -26.57 19.38 14.66
C PHE A 182 -27.87 18.60 14.57
N PHE A 183 -28.41 18.23 15.73
CA PHE A 183 -29.67 17.53 15.79
C PHE A 183 -30.58 18.04 16.91
N TYR A 184 -31.84 17.68 16.80
CA TYR A 184 -32.88 17.86 17.82
C TYR A 184 -33.93 16.77 17.66
N PHE A 185 -34.94 16.74 18.54
CA PHE A 185 -36.02 15.77 18.50
C PHE A 185 -37.37 16.44 18.25
N GLU A 186 -38.15 15.86 17.35
CA GLU A 186 -39.56 16.20 17.17
C GLU A 186 -40.41 15.11 17.84
N HIS A 187 -41.25 15.49 18.79
CA HIS A 187 -42.08 14.56 19.55
C HIS A 187 -43.52 14.55 19.02
N THR A 188 -44.10 13.37 18.99
CA THR A 188 -45.52 13.09 18.71
C THR A 188 -46.08 12.26 19.87
N GLU A 189 -47.40 12.03 19.87
CA GLU A 189 -48.03 11.24 20.93
C GLU A 189 -47.42 9.83 21.05
N ASP A 190 -47.19 9.18 19.91
CA ASP A 190 -46.75 7.78 19.85
C ASP A 190 -45.26 7.63 19.50
N GLY A 191 -44.48 8.71 19.51
CA GLY A 191 -43.07 8.61 19.13
C GLY A 191 -42.27 9.90 19.20
N HIS A 192 -40.99 9.78 18.87
CA HIS A 192 -40.14 10.93 18.60
C HIS A 192 -39.22 10.61 17.42
N LYS A 193 -38.84 11.66 16.69
CA LYS A 193 -37.96 11.57 15.53
C LYS A 193 -36.71 12.41 15.75
N LEU A 194 -35.55 11.82 15.53
CA LEU A 194 -34.27 12.54 15.47
C LEU A 194 -34.18 13.33 14.16
N ILE A 195 -34.07 14.64 14.22
CA ILE A 195 -33.83 15.48 13.04
C ILE A 195 -32.36 15.87 13.02
N VAL A 196 -31.64 15.50 11.96
CA VAL A 196 -30.25 15.91 11.74
C VAL A 196 -30.21 16.94 10.63
N THR A 197 -29.60 18.10 10.85
CA THR A 197 -29.65 19.26 9.95
C THR A 197 -28.40 20.13 10.02
N ASP A 198 -28.26 21.06 9.07
CA ASP A 198 -27.17 22.03 8.92
C ASP A 198 -27.67 23.48 8.88
N MET A 199 -28.96 23.75 9.05
CA MET A 199 -29.53 25.10 8.87
C MET A 199 -30.37 25.55 10.08
N SER A 200 -29.72 26.21 11.05
CA SER A 200 -30.41 26.71 12.26
C SER A 200 -31.16 28.01 12.04
N THR A 201 -30.71 28.84 11.09
CA THR A 201 -31.28 30.17 10.80
C THR A 201 -32.69 30.09 10.19
N HIS A 202 -33.06 28.92 9.65
CA HIS A 202 -34.38 28.62 9.10
C HIS A 202 -35.34 27.99 10.14
N ALA A 203 -34.98 28.01 11.43
CA ALA A 203 -35.84 27.54 12.50
C ALA A 203 -37.26 28.12 12.38
N LYS A 204 -38.26 27.26 12.56
CA LYS A 204 -39.68 27.64 12.64
C LYS A 204 -39.93 28.37 13.97
N PRO A 205 -40.96 29.24 14.05
CA PRO A 205 -41.33 29.82 15.34
C PRO A 205 -41.80 28.71 16.31
N ILE A 206 -41.80 29.02 17.61
CA ILE A 206 -42.52 28.22 18.61
C ILE A 206 -44.00 28.12 18.23
N ASP A 207 -44.63 27.02 18.61
CA ASP A 207 -46.04 26.82 18.35
C ASP A 207 -46.87 27.73 19.28
N GLY A 208 -48.03 28.22 18.83
CA GLY A 208 -48.82 29.21 19.58
C GLY A 208 -48.24 30.63 19.53
N GLN A 209 -48.13 31.28 20.70
CA GLN A 209 -47.71 32.68 20.81
C GLN A 209 -46.20 32.85 20.58
N VAL A 210 -45.82 33.42 19.43
CA VAL A 210 -44.41 33.63 19.05
C VAL A 210 -43.76 34.81 19.79
N ALA A 211 -44.52 35.89 20.02
CA ALA A 211 -44.03 37.07 20.72
C ALA A 211 -44.19 36.91 22.23
N LEU A 212 -43.08 36.69 22.94
CA LEU A 212 -43.05 36.49 24.38
C LEU A 212 -42.65 37.80 25.07
N ARG A 213 -43.56 38.31 25.89
CA ARG A 213 -43.35 39.51 26.69
C ARG A 213 -42.39 39.24 27.85
N TYR A 214 -41.48 40.17 28.10
CA TYR A 214 -40.71 40.22 29.34
C TYR A 214 -41.51 40.93 30.44
N ALA A 215 -41.68 40.28 31.59
CA ALA A 215 -42.41 40.84 32.73
C ALA A 215 -41.85 40.34 34.07
N THR A 216 -41.64 41.25 35.02
CA THR A 216 -41.15 40.96 36.38
C THR A 216 -42.22 41.36 37.42
N GLY A 217 -42.94 40.40 38.00
CA GLY A 217 -43.92 40.63 39.08
C GLY A 217 -45.41 40.50 38.69
N GLU A 218 -46.22 40.13 39.70
CA GLU A 218 -47.65 39.72 39.72
C GLU A 218 -48.10 38.59 38.77
N ALA A 219 -49.07 37.80 39.25
CA ALA A 219 -49.51 36.54 38.65
C ALA A 219 -50.13 36.75 37.27
N LEU A 220 -49.35 36.44 36.22
CA LEU A 220 -49.80 36.37 34.83
C LEU A 220 -50.22 34.92 34.52
N ASP A 221 -51.18 34.41 35.27
CA ASP A 221 -51.53 32.97 35.32
C ASP A 221 -52.05 32.40 33.98
N ASP A 222 -52.41 33.28 33.03
CA ASP A 222 -52.95 32.92 31.72
C ASP A 222 -52.11 33.36 30.50
N GLU A 223 -50.95 34.01 30.69
CA GLU A 223 -50.05 34.40 29.58
C GLU A 223 -48.66 33.77 29.69
N GLY A 224 -48.16 33.23 28.58
CA GLY A 224 -46.78 32.76 28.47
C GLY A 224 -45.80 33.93 28.36
N VAL A 225 -45.05 34.20 29.43
CA VAL A 225 -44.12 35.33 29.55
C VAL A 225 -42.71 34.89 29.94
N ILE A 226 -41.74 35.74 29.63
CA ILE A 226 -40.36 35.61 30.09
C ILE A 226 -40.23 36.39 31.40
N THR A 227 -39.87 35.69 32.48
CA THR A 227 -39.80 36.25 33.84
C THR A 227 -38.38 36.63 34.25
N GLN A 228 -37.38 36.11 33.54
CA GLN A 228 -35.97 36.46 33.73
C GLN A 228 -35.28 36.47 32.37
N TRP A 229 -34.41 37.45 32.15
CA TRP A 229 -33.61 37.58 30.94
C TRP A 229 -32.18 37.98 31.29
N VAL A 230 -31.21 37.25 30.75
CA VAL A 230 -29.79 37.47 30.95
C VAL A 230 -29.08 37.38 29.61
N ALA A 231 -28.46 38.48 29.19
CA ALA A 231 -27.52 38.49 28.07
C ALA A 231 -26.10 38.26 28.63
N GLN A 232 -25.36 37.32 28.04
CA GLN A 232 -23.99 37.02 28.44
C GLN A 232 -23.06 37.04 27.24
N ARG A 233 -21.81 37.40 27.51
CA ARG A 233 -20.74 37.41 26.53
C ARG A 233 -19.51 36.70 27.10
N GLN A 234 -18.87 35.89 26.27
CA GLN A 234 -17.67 35.17 26.63
C GLN A 234 -16.61 35.43 25.57
N LEU A 235 -15.40 35.81 26.00
CA LEU A 235 -14.26 35.91 25.10
C LEU A 235 -13.98 34.53 24.51
N SER A 236 -13.96 34.45 23.18
CA SER A 236 -13.61 33.24 22.43
C SER A 236 -12.61 33.59 21.33
N SER A 237 -11.94 32.56 20.83
CA SER A 237 -11.12 32.67 19.62
C SER A 237 -11.96 33.17 18.45
N ASP A 238 -11.35 34.05 17.65
CA ASP A 238 -11.97 34.70 16.51
C ASP A 238 -11.37 34.27 15.18
N THR A 239 -10.18 33.65 15.18
CA THR A 239 -9.55 33.07 13.98
C THR A 239 -9.43 31.55 14.10
N VAL A 240 -9.71 30.83 13.01
CA VAL A 240 -9.44 29.40 12.89
C VAL A 240 -8.58 29.15 11.66
N SER A 241 -7.45 28.49 11.87
CA SER A 241 -6.53 28.08 10.81
C SER A 241 -6.33 26.57 10.82
N MET A 242 -6.35 25.96 9.65
CA MET A 242 -6.20 24.51 9.50
C MET A 242 -5.21 24.16 8.40
N LYS A 243 -4.36 23.17 8.68
CA LYS A 243 -3.39 22.64 7.71
C LYS A 243 -3.50 21.13 7.58
N THR A 244 -3.36 20.63 6.35
CA THR A 244 -3.27 19.19 6.04
C THR A 244 -2.12 18.94 5.07
N PHE A 245 -1.75 17.67 4.89
CA PHE A 245 -0.84 17.23 3.84
C PHE A 245 -1.47 16.11 3.00
N ASP A 246 -1.16 16.07 1.71
CA ASP A 246 -1.60 15.01 0.80
C ASP A 246 -0.41 14.56 -0.06
N TYR A 247 0.02 13.31 0.11
CA TYR A 247 1.15 12.77 -0.64
C TYR A 247 0.88 12.58 -2.13
N LYS A 248 -0.38 12.62 -2.59
CA LYS A 248 -0.71 12.58 -4.02
C LYS A 248 -0.46 13.93 -4.70
N VAL A 249 -0.45 15.01 -3.92
CA VAL A 249 -0.19 16.39 -4.37
C VAL A 249 0.69 17.12 -3.35
N PRO A 250 1.95 16.67 -3.13
CA PRO A 250 2.76 17.09 -1.97
C PRO A 250 3.08 18.58 -1.94
N ASN A 251 3.04 19.27 -3.09
CA ASN A 251 3.28 20.71 -3.21
C ASN A 251 2.00 21.56 -3.16
N ALA A 252 0.82 20.96 -3.06
CA ALA A 252 -0.42 21.72 -2.94
C ALA A 252 -0.43 22.49 -1.63
N ARG A 253 -0.69 23.80 -1.69
CA ARG A 253 -0.85 24.63 -0.49
C ARG A 253 -2.17 24.28 0.19
N ARG A 254 -2.12 23.39 1.18
CA ARG A 254 -3.27 22.93 1.95
C ARG A 254 -3.32 23.59 3.33
N TYR A 255 -3.51 24.90 3.29
CA TYR A 255 -3.67 25.77 4.46
C TYR A 255 -4.88 26.67 4.23
N VAL A 256 -5.79 26.72 5.20
CA VAL A 256 -6.97 27.59 5.21
C VAL A 256 -7.00 28.36 6.51
N SER A 257 -7.52 29.58 6.47
CA SER A 257 -7.66 30.48 7.62
C SER A 257 -8.92 31.31 7.41
N GLY A 258 -9.65 31.57 8.48
CA GLY A 258 -10.82 32.46 8.44
C GLY A 258 -11.08 33.08 9.80
N ASP A 259 -11.75 34.23 9.75
CA ASP A 259 -12.12 35.01 10.93
C ASP A 259 -13.64 34.99 11.14
N THR A 260 -14.06 35.06 12.40
CA THR A 260 -15.48 35.20 12.73
C THR A 260 -15.95 36.62 12.41
N PRO A 261 -17.13 36.79 11.80
CA PRO A 261 -17.69 38.13 11.58
C PRO A 261 -18.23 38.78 12.86
N ILE A 262 -18.19 38.09 14.01
CA ILE A 262 -18.70 38.61 15.28
C ILE A 262 -17.62 39.43 16.00
N GLU A 263 -17.82 40.74 16.10
CA GLU A 263 -16.92 41.66 16.82
C GLU A 263 -16.84 41.33 18.32
N GLN A 264 -15.74 40.79 18.83
CA GLN A 264 -15.59 40.41 20.25
C GLN A 264 -15.42 41.59 21.22
N GLY A 265 -15.39 42.82 20.73
CA GLY A 265 -15.17 44.05 21.51
C GLY A 265 -13.74 44.57 21.34
N GLN A 266 -13.27 45.40 22.27
CA GLN A 266 -11.89 45.89 22.29
C GLN A 266 -10.96 44.83 22.91
N VAL A 267 -10.69 43.77 22.16
CA VAL A 267 -9.83 42.64 22.58
C VAL A 267 -8.85 42.28 21.47
N ASP A 268 -7.73 41.68 21.84
CA ASP A 268 -6.77 41.13 20.89
C ASP A 268 -7.36 39.92 20.14
N HIS A 269 -6.79 39.62 18.97
CA HIS A 269 -7.16 38.46 18.16
C HIS A 269 -6.53 37.17 18.71
N TYR A 270 -7.33 36.11 18.81
CA TYR A 270 -6.91 34.81 19.34
C TYR A 270 -7.19 33.70 18.32
N GLU A 271 -6.13 33.12 17.77
CA GLU A 271 -6.18 32.06 16.77
C GLU A 271 -6.25 30.66 17.39
N VAL A 272 -7.10 29.80 16.82
CA VAL A 272 -7.00 28.34 16.95
C VAL A 272 -6.38 27.76 15.67
N TYR A 273 -5.11 27.37 15.76
CA TYR A 273 -4.42 26.65 14.70
C TYR A 273 -4.45 25.14 14.93
N ASP A 274 -4.82 24.37 13.91
CA ASP A 274 -4.89 22.91 13.95
C ASP A 274 -4.25 22.24 12.72
N TYR A 275 -3.31 21.32 12.95
CA TYR A 275 -2.85 20.41 11.90
C TYR A 275 -3.74 19.16 11.94
N VAL A 276 -4.66 19.05 10.99
CA VAL A 276 -5.69 17.99 10.96
C VAL A 276 -5.19 16.63 10.45
N GLY A 277 -3.86 16.45 10.41
CA GLY A 277 -3.21 15.25 9.92
C GLY A 277 -3.19 15.14 8.39
N LEU A 278 -2.71 14.00 7.89
CA LEU A 278 -2.76 13.66 6.48
C LEU A 278 -4.20 13.54 5.98
N HIS A 279 -4.47 14.02 4.76
CA HIS A 279 -5.80 13.99 4.13
C HIS A 279 -6.95 14.48 5.03
N GLY A 280 -6.73 15.49 5.87
CA GLY A 280 -7.79 16.09 6.69
C GLY A 280 -8.90 16.73 5.85
N PHE A 281 -8.54 17.29 4.69
CA PHE A 281 -9.47 17.74 3.65
C PHE A 281 -8.84 17.61 2.26
N ASP A 282 -9.69 17.36 1.25
CA ASP A 282 -9.31 17.02 -0.14
C ASP A 282 -9.23 18.23 -1.08
N SER A 283 -9.89 19.35 -0.75
CA SER A 283 -9.90 20.63 -1.49
C SER A 283 -9.76 21.82 -0.54
N THR A 284 -9.30 22.97 -1.03
CA THR A 284 -9.28 24.23 -0.25
C THR A 284 -10.70 24.59 0.20
N ASP A 285 -11.68 24.52 -0.71
CA ASP A 285 -13.10 24.77 -0.41
C ASP A 285 -13.62 23.93 0.76
N ARG A 286 -13.20 22.65 0.83
CA ARG A 286 -13.57 21.76 1.93
C ARG A 286 -12.90 22.17 3.24
N GLY A 287 -11.64 22.60 3.18
CA GLY A 287 -10.95 23.17 4.34
C GLY A 287 -11.63 24.43 4.86
N GLU A 288 -11.97 25.36 3.97
CA GLU A 288 -12.68 26.60 4.31
C GLU A 288 -14.06 26.33 4.91
N GLU A 289 -14.78 25.34 4.39
CA GLU A 289 -16.05 24.89 4.96
C GLU A 289 -15.89 24.35 6.39
N LEU A 290 -14.89 23.49 6.65
CA LEU A 290 -14.61 22.97 7.98
C LEU A 290 -14.17 24.06 8.96
N ALA A 291 -13.34 25.00 8.50
CA ALA A 291 -12.94 26.16 9.29
C ALA A 291 -14.16 27.03 9.64
N ARG A 292 -15.06 27.27 8.67
CA ARG A 292 -16.31 27.99 8.88
C ARG A 292 -17.20 27.32 9.93
N PHE A 293 -17.32 25.99 9.94
CA PHE A 293 -18.12 25.30 10.96
C PHE A 293 -17.57 25.52 12.37
N ARG A 294 -16.24 25.49 12.53
CA ARG A 294 -15.58 25.79 13.81
C ARG A 294 -15.79 27.25 14.22
N LEU A 295 -15.67 28.19 13.28
CA LEU A 295 -15.93 29.61 13.51
C LEU A 295 -17.39 29.88 13.90
N GLU A 296 -18.36 29.26 13.22
CA GLU A 296 -19.79 29.36 13.55
C GLU A 296 -20.09 28.79 14.94
N ALA A 297 -19.41 27.72 15.36
CA ALA A 297 -19.53 27.17 16.72
C ALA A 297 -18.95 28.14 17.77
N LEU A 298 -17.80 28.77 17.50
CA LEU A 298 -17.20 29.79 18.37
C LEU A 298 -18.08 31.04 18.45
N ALA A 299 -18.63 31.47 17.33
CA ALA A 299 -19.56 32.59 17.19
C ALA A 299 -20.85 32.40 18.01
N ALA A 300 -21.47 31.22 17.91
CA ALA A 300 -22.68 30.88 18.66
C ALA A 300 -22.45 30.92 20.19
N ASN A 301 -21.24 30.60 20.66
CA ASN A 301 -20.89 30.63 22.08
C ASN A 301 -20.36 31.99 22.56
N GLY A 302 -19.97 32.90 21.65
CA GLY A 302 -19.42 34.21 22.01
C GLY A 302 -20.44 35.15 22.66
N LYS A 303 -21.69 35.16 22.17
CA LYS A 303 -22.80 35.92 22.79
C LYS A 303 -24.08 35.09 22.82
N ALA A 304 -24.50 34.73 24.03
CA ALA A 304 -25.69 33.93 24.28
C ALA A 304 -26.64 34.63 25.25
N PHE A 305 -27.86 34.12 25.34
CA PHE A 305 -28.91 34.63 26.21
C PHE A 305 -29.50 33.46 27.00
N SER A 306 -29.95 33.72 28.22
CA SER A 306 -30.63 32.75 29.05
C SER A 306 -31.74 33.40 29.85
N GLY A 307 -32.70 32.62 30.32
CA GLY A 307 -33.84 33.15 31.03
C GLY A 307 -34.75 32.10 31.62
N SER A 308 -35.79 32.60 32.30
CA SER A 308 -36.86 31.80 32.91
C SER A 308 -38.20 32.22 32.31
N THR A 309 -39.14 31.27 32.19
CA THR A 309 -40.45 31.48 31.58
C THR A 309 -41.49 30.52 32.15
N ASN A 310 -42.76 30.90 32.12
CA ASN A 310 -43.90 30.01 32.31
C ASN A 310 -44.50 29.50 30.98
N SER A 311 -43.95 29.93 29.83
CA SER A 311 -44.42 29.51 28.51
C SER A 311 -44.11 28.03 28.25
N ARG A 312 -45.14 27.29 27.85
CA ARG A 312 -45.12 25.84 27.63
C ARG A 312 -44.64 25.46 26.22
N ALA A 313 -44.51 26.44 25.33
CA ALA A 313 -44.25 26.25 23.90
C ALA A 313 -42.76 26.18 23.51
N LEU A 314 -41.82 26.51 24.42
CA LEU A 314 -40.40 26.61 24.08
C LEU A 314 -39.77 25.24 23.77
N ALA A 315 -39.27 25.06 22.55
CA ALA A 315 -38.57 23.84 22.13
C ALA A 315 -37.24 24.18 21.43
N PRO A 316 -36.19 23.34 21.57
CA PRO A 316 -34.97 23.52 20.78
C PRO A 316 -35.25 23.54 19.26
N SER A 317 -34.40 24.23 18.51
CA SER A 317 -34.59 24.44 17.06
C SER A 317 -35.83 25.23 16.67
N ARG A 318 -36.50 25.90 17.61
CA ARG A 318 -37.54 26.91 17.37
C ARG A 318 -37.06 28.29 17.79
N TYR A 319 -37.73 29.34 17.33
CA TYR A 319 -37.46 30.70 17.77
C TYR A 319 -38.69 31.39 18.36
N PHE A 320 -38.46 32.36 19.24
CA PHE A 320 -39.46 33.31 19.70
C PHE A 320 -39.01 34.75 19.41
N GLU A 321 -39.95 35.69 19.48
CA GLU A 321 -39.68 37.13 19.43
C GLU A 321 -39.79 37.70 20.85
N LEU A 322 -38.72 38.32 21.38
CA LEU A 322 -38.75 38.97 22.70
C LEU A 322 -39.37 40.36 22.58
N THR A 323 -40.38 40.66 23.40
CA THR A 323 -41.02 41.98 23.48
C THR A 323 -40.95 42.57 24.90
N ASP A 324 -41.09 43.89 25.00
CA ASP A 324 -41.15 44.66 26.26
C ASP A 324 -39.96 44.49 27.22
N HIS A 325 -38.80 44.05 26.72
CA HIS A 325 -37.54 44.10 27.46
C HIS A 325 -36.83 45.44 27.18
N TYR A 326 -36.39 46.14 28.22
CA TYR A 326 -35.77 47.47 28.13
C TYR A 326 -34.51 47.52 27.23
N ASP A 327 -33.76 46.41 27.17
CA ASP A 327 -32.56 46.26 26.32
C ASP A 327 -32.86 45.62 24.94
N ALA A 328 -34.12 45.26 24.66
CA ALA A 328 -34.53 44.75 23.35
C ALA A 328 -34.85 45.90 22.35
N GLY A 329 -34.32 47.10 22.59
CA GLY A 329 -34.58 48.36 21.87
C GLY A 329 -34.02 48.46 20.45
N SER A 330 -33.73 47.34 19.77
CA SER A 330 -33.50 47.40 18.32
C SER A 330 -34.84 47.61 17.62
N THR A 331 -34.92 48.65 16.78
CA THR A 331 -36.06 48.86 15.87
C THR A 331 -36.21 47.72 14.87
N ASN A 332 -35.14 46.95 14.63
CA ASN A 332 -35.16 45.82 13.71
C ASN A 332 -35.71 44.55 14.38
N ARG A 333 -36.77 44.00 13.78
CA ARG A 333 -37.45 42.77 14.22
C ARG A 333 -36.51 41.57 14.30
N GLU A 334 -35.54 41.43 13.40
CA GLU A 334 -34.62 40.29 13.39
C GLU A 334 -33.73 40.23 14.63
N ASP A 335 -33.40 41.37 15.24
CA ASP A 335 -32.65 41.43 16.49
C ASP A 335 -33.48 41.07 17.71
N ARG A 336 -34.80 40.89 17.56
CA ARG A 336 -35.66 40.39 18.63
C ARG A 336 -35.97 38.91 18.49
N GLN A 337 -35.48 38.24 17.44
CA GLN A 337 -35.70 36.82 17.21
C GLN A 337 -34.55 36.00 17.82
N PHE A 338 -34.90 35.07 18.70
CA PHE A 338 -33.94 34.23 19.41
C PHE A 338 -34.21 32.75 19.14
N LEU A 339 -33.20 32.07 18.58
CA LEU A 339 -33.19 30.63 18.40
C LEU A 339 -32.94 29.96 19.75
N ILE A 340 -33.88 29.11 20.17
CA ILE A 340 -33.78 28.32 21.39
C ILE A 340 -32.77 27.19 21.16
N THR A 341 -31.70 27.20 21.95
CA THR A 341 -30.63 26.20 21.91
C THR A 341 -30.82 25.13 22.98
N ALA A 342 -31.36 25.48 24.15
CA ALA A 342 -31.67 24.54 25.22
C ALA A 342 -32.89 24.97 26.04
N VAL A 343 -33.63 24.01 26.58
CA VAL A 343 -34.74 24.23 27.50
C VAL A 343 -34.69 23.18 28.60
N ARG A 344 -34.90 23.61 29.85
CA ARG A 344 -35.16 22.73 30.99
C ARG A 344 -36.55 23.02 31.52
N HIS A 345 -37.43 22.05 31.36
CA HIS A 345 -38.81 22.04 31.82
C HIS A 345 -38.88 21.48 33.24
N HIS A 346 -39.74 22.06 34.05
CA HIS A 346 -40.10 21.55 35.37
C HIS A 346 -41.61 21.73 35.59
N GLY A 347 -42.28 20.65 35.99
CA GLY A 347 -43.68 20.72 36.37
C GLY A 347 -44.07 19.68 37.39
N VAL A 348 -45.09 20.02 38.19
CA VAL A 348 -45.52 19.22 39.35
C VAL A 348 -47.04 19.08 39.33
N ASN A 349 -47.52 17.86 39.53
CA ASN A 349 -48.93 17.58 39.82
C ASN A 349 -49.06 17.24 41.31
N ASN A 350 -49.73 18.09 42.09
CA ASN A 350 -49.92 17.85 43.52
C ASN A 350 -51.17 16.98 43.77
N TYR A 351 -50.99 15.66 43.75
CA TYR A 351 -52.08 14.70 44.01
C TYR A 351 -52.49 14.56 45.49
N GLN A 352 -51.70 15.10 46.43
CA GLN A 352 -51.93 14.94 47.88
C GLN A 352 -52.63 16.15 48.54
N SER A 353 -52.76 17.29 47.85
CA SER A 353 -53.49 18.46 48.35
C SER A 353 -54.85 18.63 47.67
N ASN A 354 -55.91 18.86 48.45
CA ASN A 354 -57.27 19.11 47.94
C ASN A 354 -57.41 20.46 47.18
N GLU A 355 -56.40 21.33 47.17
CA GLU A 355 -56.41 22.65 46.50
C GLU A 355 -55.17 22.96 45.61
N GLY A 356 -54.30 21.99 45.31
CA GLY A 356 -53.04 22.25 44.59
C GLY A 356 -53.17 22.21 43.06
N SER A 357 -53.08 23.38 42.43
CA SER A 357 -52.93 23.55 40.97
C SER A 357 -51.65 22.88 40.46
N ALA A 358 -51.70 22.31 39.25
CA ALA A 358 -50.50 21.84 38.58
C ALA A 358 -49.66 23.06 38.19
N SER A 359 -48.35 23.01 38.43
CA SER A 359 -47.44 24.12 38.11
C SER A 359 -46.49 23.73 36.98
N TYR A 360 -46.09 24.72 36.18
CA TYR A 360 -45.08 24.57 35.14
C TYR A 360 -44.18 25.80 35.11
N SER A 361 -42.88 25.54 34.93
CA SER A 361 -41.87 26.55 34.68
C SER A 361 -40.80 25.97 33.75
N ALA A 362 -40.08 26.84 33.04
CA ALA A 362 -38.93 26.45 32.27
C ALA A 362 -37.81 27.49 32.34
N SER A 363 -36.58 27.02 32.29
CA SER A 363 -35.41 27.85 31.99
C SER A 363 -34.90 27.53 30.60
N PHE A 364 -34.38 28.51 29.87
CA PHE A 364 -33.91 28.32 28.50
C PHE A 364 -32.57 29.00 28.24
N GLN A 365 -31.91 28.54 27.19
CA GLN A 365 -30.78 29.21 26.54
C GLN A 365 -31.12 29.46 25.08
N CYS A 366 -30.65 30.58 24.56
CA CYS A 366 -30.86 30.95 23.17
C CYS A 366 -29.71 31.81 22.62
N ILE A 367 -29.63 31.87 21.29
CA ILE A 367 -28.79 32.79 20.54
C ILE A 367 -29.67 33.62 19.61
N ARG A 368 -29.15 34.70 19.04
CA ARG A 368 -29.91 35.42 18.00
C ARG A 368 -30.15 34.48 16.82
N LYS A 369 -31.38 34.45 16.29
CA LYS A 369 -31.78 33.53 15.21
C LYS A 369 -30.89 33.64 13.96
N LYS A 370 -30.41 34.84 13.65
CA LYS A 370 -29.52 35.10 12.50
C LYS A 370 -28.12 34.50 12.63
N ILE A 371 -27.69 34.13 13.84
CA ILE A 371 -26.38 33.52 14.06
C ILE A 371 -26.50 32.01 13.80
N PRO A 372 -25.72 31.46 12.84
CA PRO A 372 -25.71 30.02 12.61
C PRO A 372 -25.25 29.27 13.86
N TYR A 373 -25.95 28.20 14.19
CA TYR A 373 -25.57 27.27 15.23
C TYR A 373 -24.81 26.10 14.59
N ARG A 374 -23.65 25.79 15.19
CA ARG A 374 -22.89 24.57 14.95
C ARG A 374 -22.53 23.95 16.29
N PRO A 375 -22.49 22.62 16.39
CA PRO A 375 -21.98 21.98 17.58
C PRO A 375 -20.48 22.25 17.72
N THR A 376 -20.00 22.36 18.95
CA THR A 376 -18.57 22.35 19.26
C THR A 376 -18.01 20.95 19.04
N LEU A 377 -16.76 20.84 18.59
CA LEU A 377 -16.03 19.56 18.54
C LEU A 377 -15.68 19.11 19.96
N SER A 378 -16.57 18.35 20.60
CA SER A 378 -16.46 17.94 22.00
C SER A 378 -16.03 16.48 22.14
N ILE A 379 -16.35 15.65 21.14
CA ILE A 379 -16.07 14.22 21.18
C ILE A 379 -14.77 13.93 20.43
N SER A 380 -13.74 13.57 21.19
CA SER A 380 -12.45 13.18 20.62
C SER A 380 -12.58 11.93 19.76
N ARG A 381 -11.89 11.92 18.61
CA ARG A 381 -11.74 10.72 17.78
C ARG A 381 -10.99 9.64 18.58
N PRO A 382 -11.36 8.35 18.46
CA PRO A 382 -10.57 7.28 19.05
C PRO A 382 -9.17 7.24 18.43
N LEU A 383 -8.17 6.89 19.26
CA LEU A 383 -6.78 6.77 18.83
C LEU A 383 -6.30 5.31 18.91
N ILE A 384 -5.44 4.93 17.98
CA ILE A 384 -4.67 3.69 18.03
C ILE A 384 -3.24 4.06 18.41
N SER A 385 -2.89 3.81 19.68
CA SER A 385 -1.64 4.27 20.29
C SER A 385 -0.38 3.56 19.80
N GLY A 386 -0.50 2.44 19.09
CA GLY A 386 0.65 1.64 18.67
C GLY A 386 0.38 0.82 17.41
N PRO A 387 1.44 0.25 16.80
CA PRO A 387 1.28 -0.54 15.59
C PRO A 387 0.46 -1.80 15.85
N GLN A 388 -0.23 -2.25 14.81
CA GLN A 388 -0.98 -3.51 14.78
C GLN A 388 -0.55 -4.31 13.56
N THR A 389 -0.81 -5.62 13.54
CA THR A 389 -0.64 -6.39 12.30
C THR A 389 -1.95 -6.49 11.52
N ALA A 390 -1.82 -6.66 10.21
CA ALA A 390 -2.92 -6.91 9.29
C ALA A 390 -2.47 -7.86 8.17
N ILE A 391 -3.43 -8.51 7.50
CA ILE A 391 -3.14 -9.39 6.37
C ILE A 391 -3.38 -8.65 5.06
N VAL A 392 -2.44 -8.73 4.13
CA VAL A 392 -2.59 -8.13 2.79
C VAL A 392 -3.64 -8.90 1.99
N VAL A 393 -4.54 -8.18 1.32
CA VAL A 393 -5.68 -8.74 0.59
C VAL A 393 -5.82 -8.11 -0.81
N GLY A 394 -6.52 -8.81 -1.70
CA GLY A 394 -6.77 -8.34 -3.05
C GLY A 394 -7.83 -9.19 -3.77
N PRO A 395 -7.99 -9.02 -5.09
CA PRO A 395 -8.93 -9.81 -5.88
C PRO A 395 -8.61 -11.31 -5.85
N LYS A 396 -9.63 -12.15 -6.00
CA LYS A 396 -9.45 -13.61 -6.06
C LYS A 396 -8.61 -13.99 -7.29
N GLY A 397 -7.62 -14.86 -7.10
CA GLY A 397 -6.73 -15.34 -8.18
C GLY A 397 -5.51 -14.45 -8.45
N GLU A 398 -5.37 -13.34 -7.72
CA GLU A 398 -4.17 -12.51 -7.72
C GLU A 398 -3.21 -12.92 -6.60
N GLU A 399 -1.90 -12.81 -6.84
CA GLU A 399 -0.87 -12.92 -5.78
C GLU A 399 -0.38 -11.54 -5.31
N ILE A 400 -0.49 -10.52 -6.17
CA ILE A 400 -0.03 -9.15 -5.91
C ILE A 400 -1.12 -8.20 -6.37
N TYR A 401 -1.53 -7.28 -5.49
CA TYR A 401 -2.49 -6.23 -5.81
C TYR A 401 -2.00 -4.89 -5.29
N THR A 402 -1.48 -4.07 -6.21
CA THR A 402 -0.87 -2.77 -5.91
C THR A 402 -1.30 -1.71 -6.92
N ASP A 403 -1.20 -0.44 -6.53
CA ASP A 403 -1.36 0.69 -7.44
C ASP A 403 -0.04 1.38 -7.81
N ASN A 404 -0.14 2.50 -8.54
CA ASN A 404 0.98 3.29 -9.05
C ASN A 404 1.91 3.89 -7.98
N LEU A 405 1.54 3.83 -6.70
CA LEU A 405 2.36 4.31 -5.58
C LEU A 405 2.89 3.15 -4.73
N GLY A 406 2.78 1.89 -5.19
CA GLY A 406 3.21 0.72 -4.43
C GLY A 406 2.35 0.46 -3.18
N ARG A 407 1.11 0.96 -3.15
CA ARG A 407 0.18 0.78 -2.03
C ARG A 407 -0.52 -0.55 -2.16
N VAL A 408 -0.85 -1.17 -1.03
CA VAL A 408 -1.62 -2.44 -0.99
C VAL A 408 -2.90 -2.26 -0.19
N LYS A 409 -3.78 -3.25 -0.21
CA LYS A 409 -4.96 -3.30 0.68
C LYS A 409 -4.76 -4.36 1.74
N VAL A 410 -5.36 -4.16 2.91
CA VAL A 410 -5.22 -5.04 4.07
C VAL A 410 -6.58 -5.36 4.69
N GLN A 411 -6.64 -6.42 5.47
CA GLN A 411 -7.71 -6.66 6.42
C GLN A 411 -7.12 -6.71 7.83
N PHE A 412 -7.63 -5.84 8.70
CA PHE A 412 -7.28 -5.85 10.11
C PHE A 412 -7.95 -7.01 10.84
N HIS A 413 -7.30 -7.52 11.88
CA HIS A 413 -7.81 -8.67 12.65
C HIS A 413 -9.13 -8.38 13.38
N TRP A 414 -9.37 -7.11 13.73
CA TRP A 414 -10.62 -6.67 14.36
C TRP A 414 -11.73 -6.36 13.34
N ASP A 415 -11.43 -6.30 12.05
CA ASP A 415 -12.44 -6.10 11.02
C ASP A 415 -13.17 -7.40 10.71
N ARG A 416 -14.30 -7.58 11.41
CA ARG A 416 -15.20 -8.73 11.29
C ARG A 416 -16.15 -8.66 10.09
N LEU A 417 -16.28 -7.50 9.45
CA LEU A 417 -17.20 -7.32 8.30
C LEU A 417 -16.47 -7.42 6.95
N GLY A 418 -15.15 -7.23 6.95
CA GLY A 418 -14.28 -7.43 5.80
C GLY A 418 -14.33 -8.86 5.25
N GLN A 419 -14.35 -8.98 3.92
CA GLN A 419 -14.50 -10.25 3.19
C GLN A 419 -13.16 -10.83 2.69
N LYS A 420 -12.02 -10.32 3.16
CA LYS A 420 -10.66 -10.67 2.75
C LYS A 420 -10.43 -10.51 1.25
N ASN A 421 -10.95 -9.41 0.70
CA ASN A 421 -10.85 -9.08 -0.73
C ASN A 421 -10.44 -7.61 -0.95
N ALA A 422 -10.42 -7.17 -2.22
CA ALA A 422 -10.09 -5.80 -2.62
C ALA A 422 -11.02 -4.71 -2.04
N GLY A 423 -12.14 -5.06 -1.41
CA GLY A 423 -13.03 -4.14 -0.71
C GLY A 423 -12.74 -3.98 0.79
N SER A 424 -11.77 -4.69 1.37
CA SER A 424 -11.59 -4.73 2.84
C SER A 424 -11.03 -3.43 3.44
N SER A 425 -10.19 -2.72 2.69
CA SER A 425 -9.63 -1.43 3.13
C SER A 425 -9.42 -0.43 1.99
N CYS A 426 -9.07 0.80 2.37
CA CYS A 426 -8.46 1.76 1.47
C CYS A 426 -7.05 1.29 1.03
N TRP A 427 -6.46 2.03 0.09
CA TRP A 427 -5.07 1.86 -0.29
C TRP A 427 -4.14 2.35 0.82
N VAL A 428 -3.32 1.44 1.34
CA VAL A 428 -2.37 1.68 2.44
C VAL A 428 -0.95 1.78 1.87
N ARG A 429 -0.25 2.88 2.18
CA ARG A 429 1.16 3.05 1.79
C ARG A 429 2.05 2.06 2.52
N VAL A 430 3.12 1.64 1.84
CA VAL A 430 4.13 0.71 2.36
C VAL A 430 5.45 1.46 2.52
N GLY A 431 5.97 1.50 3.73
CA GLY A 431 7.33 1.94 4.02
C GLY A 431 8.33 1.06 3.29
N GLN A 432 9.19 1.68 2.50
CA GLN A 432 10.26 0.99 1.76
C GLN A 432 11.59 1.20 2.49
N PRO A 433 12.57 0.27 2.37
CA PRO A 433 13.91 0.45 2.95
C PRO A 433 14.62 1.71 2.44
N TRP A 434 14.35 2.12 1.20
CA TRP A 434 14.89 3.33 0.59
C TRP A 434 13.95 3.84 -0.52
N ALA A 435 13.53 5.12 -0.47
CA ALA A 435 12.61 5.70 -1.44
C ALA A 435 13.02 7.13 -1.83
N GLY A 436 13.48 7.31 -3.08
CA GLY A 436 13.85 8.59 -3.68
C GLY A 436 12.97 8.98 -4.89
N GLY A 437 13.25 10.13 -5.49
CA GLY A 437 12.54 10.63 -6.68
C GLY A 437 12.90 9.87 -7.96
N GLY A 438 12.38 8.65 -8.11
CA GLY A 438 12.62 7.77 -9.26
C GLY A 438 13.68 6.68 -9.06
N PHE A 439 14.20 6.51 -7.84
CA PHE A 439 15.19 5.49 -7.48
C PHE A 439 14.96 5.00 -6.04
N GLY A 440 15.50 3.82 -5.68
CA GLY A 440 15.40 3.26 -4.33
C GLY A 440 15.21 1.74 -4.33
N ALA A 441 14.77 1.20 -3.20
CA ALA A 441 14.43 -0.21 -3.04
C ALA A 441 12.90 -0.38 -3.03
N ILE A 442 12.40 -1.40 -3.73
CA ILE A 442 10.97 -1.70 -3.77
C ILE A 442 10.71 -3.18 -3.50
N GLN A 443 9.94 -3.43 -2.45
CA GLN A 443 9.39 -4.75 -2.14
C GLN A 443 7.91 -4.53 -1.86
N ILE A 444 7.04 -5.06 -2.72
CA ILE A 444 5.59 -4.95 -2.56
C ILE A 444 5.06 -6.14 -1.74
N PRO A 445 4.26 -5.92 -0.68
CA PRO A 445 3.62 -7.00 0.06
C PRO A 445 2.66 -7.78 -0.83
N ARG A 446 2.72 -9.11 -0.76
CA ARG A 446 1.84 -10.00 -1.53
C ARG A 446 0.57 -10.32 -0.75
N ILE A 447 -0.48 -10.70 -1.45
CA ILE A 447 -1.74 -11.15 -0.82
C ILE A 447 -1.42 -12.36 0.07
N GLY A 448 -1.84 -12.27 1.34
CA GLY A 448 -1.52 -13.26 2.36
C GLY A 448 -0.32 -12.92 3.26
N ASP A 449 0.51 -11.93 2.89
CA ASP A 449 1.58 -11.45 3.77
C ASP A 449 1.00 -10.79 5.02
N GLU A 450 1.65 -10.99 6.17
CA GLU A 450 1.37 -10.24 7.40
C GLU A 450 2.26 -8.99 7.47
N VAL A 451 1.61 -7.84 7.62
CA VAL A 451 2.26 -6.53 7.63
C VAL A 451 2.02 -5.82 8.96
N VAL A 452 2.99 -5.02 9.39
CA VAL A 452 2.89 -4.15 10.57
C VAL A 452 2.41 -2.78 10.11
N VAL A 453 1.24 -2.36 10.62
CA VAL A 453 0.55 -1.12 10.29
C VAL A 453 0.59 -0.18 11.48
N THR A 454 1.13 1.02 11.28
CA THR A 454 0.96 2.16 12.19
C THR A 454 -0.18 3.07 11.71
N PHE A 455 -0.65 3.94 12.59
CA PHE A 455 -1.72 4.89 12.31
C PHE A 455 -1.18 6.30 12.54
N LEU A 456 -1.13 7.10 11.48
CA LEU A 456 -0.53 8.44 11.52
C LEU A 456 -1.36 9.35 12.42
N ASP A 457 -0.68 10.05 13.35
CA ASP A 457 -1.30 10.80 14.46
C ASP A 457 -2.22 9.93 15.36
N GLY A 458 -2.03 8.61 15.35
CA GLY A 458 -2.91 7.64 16.01
C GLY A 458 -4.29 7.51 15.35
N ASN A 459 -4.52 8.16 14.21
CA ASN A 459 -5.82 8.22 13.55
C ASN A 459 -6.16 6.88 12.87
N PRO A 460 -7.23 6.16 13.29
CA PRO A 460 -7.65 4.90 12.69
C PRO A 460 -7.89 4.99 11.17
N ASP A 461 -8.21 6.18 10.67
CA ASP A 461 -8.45 6.42 9.25
C ASP A 461 -7.19 6.63 8.41
N ARG A 462 -6.00 6.60 9.03
CA ARG A 462 -4.71 6.91 8.39
C ARG A 462 -3.68 5.79 8.59
N PRO A 463 -3.95 4.57 8.09
CA PRO A 463 -3.01 3.47 8.18
C PRO A 463 -1.78 3.68 7.28
N LEU A 464 -0.62 3.22 7.76
CA LEU A 464 0.64 3.15 7.03
C LEU A 464 1.36 1.85 7.41
N ILE A 465 1.70 1.03 6.42
CA ILE A 465 2.52 -0.17 6.65
C ILE A 465 3.97 0.28 6.85
N ILE A 466 4.61 -0.18 7.93
CA ILE A 466 6.00 0.20 8.28
C ILE A 466 6.96 -0.99 8.26
N SER A 467 6.46 -2.23 8.32
CA SER A 467 7.28 -3.44 8.31
C SER A 467 6.44 -4.67 7.95
N ARG A 468 7.08 -5.85 7.97
CA ARG A 468 6.47 -7.16 7.76
C ARG A 468 6.97 -8.14 8.80
N VAL A 469 6.20 -9.19 9.03
CA VAL A 469 6.57 -10.26 9.97
C VAL A 469 6.26 -11.62 9.38
N TYR A 470 7.13 -12.60 9.69
CA TYR A 470 6.85 -14.01 9.44
C TYR A 470 5.88 -14.55 10.49
N ASN A 471 5.14 -15.61 10.14
CA ASN A 471 4.22 -16.30 11.03
C ASN A 471 4.14 -17.80 10.66
N ALA A 472 3.28 -18.57 11.34
CA ALA A 472 3.19 -20.01 11.12
C ALA A 472 2.71 -20.41 9.70
N GLN A 473 2.05 -19.51 8.97
CA GLN A 473 1.66 -19.71 7.58
C GLN A 473 2.76 -19.26 6.61
N ASN A 474 3.42 -18.15 6.92
CA ASN A 474 4.50 -17.56 6.16
C ASN A 474 5.79 -17.68 6.97
N MET A 475 6.42 -18.86 6.94
CA MET A 475 7.67 -19.12 7.66
C MET A 475 8.86 -18.39 7.03
N PRO A 476 9.92 -18.12 7.81
CA PRO A 476 11.19 -17.62 7.26
C PRO A 476 11.73 -18.52 6.13
N PRO A 477 12.45 -17.97 5.13
CA PRO A 477 12.90 -18.71 3.94
C PRO A 477 13.89 -19.83 4.25
N TRP A 478 14.67 -19.68 5.33
CA TRP A 478 15.61 -20.71 5.81
C TRP A 478 15.12 -21.28 7.13
N ALA A 479 15.31 -22.58 7.32
CA ALA A 479 14.81 -23.28 8.50
C ALA A 479 15.53 -22.79 9.76
N LEU A 480 14.77 -22.26 10.72
CA LEU A 480 15.27 -21.79 12.01
C LEU A 480 14.86 -22.75 13.13
N PRO A 481 15.69 -22.91 14.19
CA PRO A 481 16.93 -22.17 14.47
C PRO A 481 18.19 -22.74 13.81
N ALA A 482 18.10 -23.84 13.05
CA ALA A 482 19.27 -24.54 12.51
C ALA A 482 20.18 -23.65 11.64
N ASN A 483 19.61 -22.74 10.87
CA ASN A 483 20.35 -21.84 9.96
C ASN A 483 20.40 -20.39 10.49
N ALA A 484 20.66 -20.21 11.80
CA ALA A 484 20.66 -18.89 12.44
C ALA A 484 21.74 -17.93 11.91
N THR A 485 22.78 -18.44 11.25
CA THR A 485 23.87 -17.68 10.61
C THR A 485 23.57 -17.28 9.16
N GLN A 486 22.43 -17.69 8.60
CA GLN A 486 22.04 -17.34 7.23
C GLN A 486 21.22 -16.04 7.20
N SER A 487 21.54 -15.18 6.22
CA SER A 487 20.82 -13.92 5.98
C SER A 487 20.73 -13.60 4.48
N GLY A 488 19.84 -12.67 4.09
CA GLY A 488 19.74 -12.18 2.72
C GLY A 488 18.31 -12.08 2.17
N PHE A 489 18.15 -12.24 0.86
CA PHE A 489 16.89 -12.12 0.14
C PHE A 489 16.58 -13.39 -0.65
N LEU A 490 15.38 -13.94 -0.44
CA LEU A 490 14.79 -15.00 -1.26
C LEU A 490 13.49 -14.49 -1.87
N THR A 491 13.41 -14.38 -3.18
CA THR A 491 12.19 -14.00 -3.89
C THR A 491 11.40 -15.23 -4.33
N ARG A 492 10.21 -15.02 -4.88
CA ARG A 492 9.40 -16.07 -5.48
C ARG A 492 8.89 -15.62 -6.83
N SER A 493 8.99 -16.44 -7.87
CA SER A 493 8.33 -16.14 -9.15
C SER A 493 6.84 -15.88 -8.95
N SER A 494 6.20 -15.13 -9.83
CA SER A 494 4.77 -14.80 -9.73
C SER A 494 4.19 -14.70 -11.14
N LYS A 495 3.04 -15.30 -11.45
CA LYS A 495 2.13 -16.08 -10.57
C LYS A 495 2.32 -17.59 -10.71
N GLY A 496 1.82 -18.36 -9.75
CA GLY A 496 1.70 -19.83 -9.82
C GLY A 496 3.00 -20.57 -9.53
N ALA A 497 3.93 -19.92 -8.85
CA ALA A 497 5.27 -20.47 -8.61
C ALA A 497 5.30 -21.51 -7.49
N SER A 498 6.12 -22.54 -7.67
CA SER A 498 6.42 -23.53 -6.63
C SER A 498 7.56 -23.05 -5.71
N ALA A 499 7.90 -23.86 -4.70
CA ALA A 499 9.06 -23.64 -3.84
C ALA A 499 10.38 -23.45 -4.61
N ALA A 500 10.51 -24.10 -5.76
CA ALA A 500 11.74 -24.13 -6.54
C ALA A 500 11.98 -22.86 -7.38
N ASN A 501 10.96 -22.04 -7.64
CA ASN A 501 11.07 -20.93 -8.58
C ASN A 501 11.41 -19.62 -7.87
N ALA A 502 12.70 -19.27 -7.76
CA ALA A 502 13.15 -18.16 -6.91
C ALA A 502 14.40 -17.46 -7.46
N ASN A 503 14.58 -16.19 -7.11
CA ASN A 503 15.89 -15.55 -7.17
C ASN A 503 16.38 -15.40 -5.73
N ALA A 504 17.69 -15.50 -5.51
CA ALA A 504 18.25 -15.42 -4.18
C ALA A 504 19.61 -14.71 -4.14
N ILE A 505 19.83 -13.98 -3.05
CA ILE A 505 21.15 -13.59 -2.57
C ILE A 505 21.19 -13.98 -1.10
N ARG A 506 22.04 -14.95 -0.74
CA ARG A 506 22.19 -15.43 0.63
C ARG A 506 23.64 -15.30 1.08
N PHE A 507 23.81 -14.87 2.32
CA PHE A 507 25.07 -14.86 3.05
C PHE A 507 25.00 -15.93 4.15
N GLU A 508 25.98 -16.82 4.21
CA GLU A 508 26.22 -17.77 5.30
C GLU A 508 27.44 -17.29 6.09
N ASP A 509 27.23 -17.01 7.37
CA ASP A 509 28.27 -16.51 8.29
C ASP A 509 28.80 -17.59 9.25
N MET A 510 28.49 -18.87 9.01
CA MET A 510 29.04 -19.97 9.78
C MET A 510 30.55 -20.08 9.56
N LYS A 511 31.33 -19.84 10.61
CA LYS A 511 32.79 -19.82 10.56
C LYS A 511 33.38 -21.10 9.97
N GLY A 512 34.20 -20.95 8.93
CA GLY A 512 34.83 -22.05 8.19
C GLY A 512 33.93 -22.70 7.13
N GLN A 513 32.71 -22.19 6.96
CA GLN A 513 31.72 -22.62 5.97
C GLN A 513 31.03 -21.40 5.34
N GLU A 514 31.69 -20.24 5.33
CA GLU A 514 31.14 -18.99 4.82
C GLU A 514 30.83 -19.12 3.32
N GLU A 515 29.67 -18.61 2.91
CA GLU A 515 29.21 -18.70 1.52
C GLU A 515 28.41 -17.46 1.12
N VAL A 516 28.66 -16.96 -0.09
CA VAL A 516 27.74 -16.06 -0.79
C VAL A 516 27.10 -16.84 -1.93
N TRP A 517 25.79 -17.08 -1.83
CA TRP A 517 25.03 -17.77 -2.87
C TRP A 517 24.17 -16.78 -3.65
N ILE A 518 24.44 -16.66 -4.95
CA ILE A 518 23.66 -15.86 -5.89
C ILE A 518 22.94 -16.82 -6.84
N HIS A 519 21.62 -16.76 -6.86
CA HIS A 519 20.79 -17.62 -7.70
C HIS A 519 19.82 -16.79 -8.53
N ALA A 520 19.86 -16.99 -9.85
CA ALA A 520 18.91 -16.41 -10.79
C ALA A 520 18.05 -17.53 -11.38
N GLU A 521 16.73 -17.39 -11.27
CA GLU A 521 15.76 -18.39 -11.79
C GLU A 521 15.85 -18.53 -13.32
N LYS A 522 16.22 -17.45 -14.00
CA LYS A 522 16.20 -17.37 -15.46
C LYS A 522 17.44 -16.70 -16.04
N ASP A 523 17.43 -15.38 -16.17
CA ASP A 523 18.50 -14.62 -16.79
C ASP A 523 19.29 -13.87 -15.70
N GLN A 524 20.62 -14.00 -15.69
CA GLN A 524 21.52 -13.14 -14.93
C GLN A 524 22.24 -12.20 -15.89
N ARG A 525 22.13 -10.89 -15.67
CA ARG A 525 22.86 -9.86 -16.43
C ARG A 525 23.71 -9.05 -15.47
N ILE A 526 24.95 -8.80 -15.87
CA ILE A 526 25.92 -8.01 -15.12
C ILE A 526 26.46 -6.96 -16.08
N GLU A 527 26.37 -5.69 -15.70
CA GLU A 527 26.83 -4.55 -16.47
C GLU A 527 27.74 -3.70 -15.57
N VAL A 528 28.95 -3.42 -16.04
CA VAL A 528 29.95 -2.62 -15.32
C VAL A 528 30.46 -1.56 -16.29
N GLU A 529 30.21 -0.29 -15.98
CA GLU A 529 30.46 0.83 -16.89
C GLU A 529 31.94 1.24 -16.97
N HIS A 530 32.80 0.70 -16.10
CA HIS A 530 34.21 1.05 -16.05
C HIS A 530 35.09 -0.20 -15.88
N ASP A 531 35.46 -0.56 -14.65
CA ASP A 531 36.37 -1.67 -14.37
C ASP A 531 35.67 -2.76 -13.55
N GLU A 532 35.80 -4.02 -13.99
CA GLU A 532 35.48 -5.20 -13.19
C GLU A 532 36.77 -5.87 -12.71
N SER A 533 36.81 -6.27 -11.43
CA SER A 533 37.91 -7.06 -10.88
C SER A 533 37.36 -8.31 -10.21
N HIS A 534 38.05 -9.44 -10.40
CA HIS A 534 37.67 -10.73 -9.82
C HIS A 534 38.92 -11.46 -9.36
N TRP A 535 39.03 -11.69 -8.05
CA TRP A 535 40.09 -12.46 -7.43
C TRP A 535 39.51 -13.64 -6.66
N VAL A 536 40.05 -14.83 -6.89
CA VAL A 536 39.68 -16.06 -6.19
C VAL A 536 40.91 -16.57 -5.47
N GLY A 537 40.85 -16.67 -4.14
CA GLY A 537 42.00 -17.06 -3.31
C GLY A 537 42.35 -18.54 -3.34
N ASN A 538 41.49 -19.37 -3.95
CA ASN A 538 41.70 -20.80 -4.14
C ASN A 538 41.15 -21.19 -5.54
N ASP A 539 40.26 -22.19 -5.65
CA ASP A 539 39.80 -22.72 -6.93
C ASP A 539 38.59 -21.97 -7.51
N ARG A 540 38.57 -21.81 -8.84
CA ARG A 540 37.39 -21.36 -9.60
C ARG A 540 36.93 -22.47 -10.55
N SER A 541 35.67 -22.89 -10.41
CA SER A 541 35.00 -23.78 -11.37
C SER A 541 33.93 -23.02 -12.14
N LYS A 542 33.84 -23.26 -13.45
CA LYS A 542 32.81 -22.70 -14.33
C LYS A 542 32.26 -23.79 -15.23
N THR A 543 30.93 -23.90 -15.30
CA THR A 543 30.24 -24.82 -16.21
C THR A 543 29.21 -24.04 -17.01
N VAL A 544 29.22 -24.24 -18.33
CA VAL A 544 28.26 -23.67 -19.28
C VAL A 544 27.73 -24.83 -20.11
N ASP A 545 26.44 -25.16 -19.93
CA ASP A 545 25.84 -26.34 -20.58
C ASP A 545 25.59 -26.15 -22.08
N ARG A 546 25.58 -24.91 -22.56
CA ARG A 546 25.37 -24.55 -23.95
C ARG A 546 26.54 -23.73 -24.47
N ASP A 547 26.27 -22.49 -24.88
CA ASP A 547 27.22 -21.67 -25.61
C ASP A 547 27.81 -20.58 -24.73
N GLU A 548 29.12 -20.35 -24.87
CA GLU A 548 29.82 -19.20 -24.31
C GLU A 548 30.42 -18.37 -25.45
N THR A 549 30.14 -17.06 -25.43
CA THR A 549 30.75 -16.09 -26.33
C THR A 549 31.53 -15.09 -25.50
N THR A 550 32.82 -14.92 -25.82
CA THR A 550 33.69 -13.91 -25.21
C THR A 550 34.15 -12.94 -26.28
N GLN A 551 33.90 -11.64 -26.09
CA GLN A 551 34.38 -10.58 -26.97
C GLN A 551 35.23 -9.60 -26.16
N VAL A 552 36.49 -9.45 -26.54
CA VAL A 552 37.41 -8.47 -25.97
C VAL A 552 37.81 -7.50 -27.09
N HIS A 553 37.43 -6.22 -26.95
CA HIS A 553 37.64 -5.23 -28.02
C HIS A 553 39.09 -4.78 -28.21
N ARG A 554 39.92 -4.94 -27.17
CA ARG A 554 41.35 -4.59 -27.20
C ARG A 554 42.19 -5.81 -26.87
N ASN A 555 42.90 -5.77 -25.75
CA ASN A 555 43.89 -6.79 -25.41
C ASN A 555 43.28 -7.79 -24.42
N ARG A 556 43.52 -9.08 -24.67
CA ARG A 556 43.37 -10.14 -23.68
C ARG A 556 44.76 -10.67 -23.37
N THR A 557 45.10 -10.75 -22.10
CA THR A 557 46.33 -11.38 -21.60
C THR A 557 45.93 -12.49 -20.65
N GLU A 558 46.52 -13.67 -20.82
CA GLU A 558 46.29 -14.84 -19.98
C GLU A 558 47.63 -15.41 -19.56
N THR A 559 47.74 -15.79 -18.28
CA THR A 559 48.96 -16.35 -17.70
C THR A 559 48.56 -17.49 -16.80
N VAL A 560 49.15 -18.66 -17.05
CA VAL A 560 48.94 -19.89 -16.29
C VAL A 560 50.32 -20.33 -15.79
N ASP A 561 50.58 -20.20 -14.50
CA ASP A 561 51.89 -20.56 -13.90
C ASP A 561 52.12 -22.08 -13.86
N GLY A 562 51.03 -22.85 -13.79
CA GLY A 562 51.04 -24.31 -13.78
C GLY A 562 50.81 -24.91 -15.17
N ASN A 563 49.91 -25.89 -15.23
CA ASN A 563 49.57 -26.57 -16.48
C ASN A 563 48.25 -26.06 -17.06
N GLU A 564 48.18 -25.93 -18.37
CA GLU A 564 46.93 -25.73 -19.12
C GLU A 564 46.59 -27.01 -19.90
N THR A 565 45.30 -27.40 -19.92
CA THR A 565 44.80 -28.52 -20.72
C THR A 565 43.53 -28.10 -21.43
N ILE A 566 43.56 -28.16 -22.77
CA ILE A 566 42.42 -27.80 -23.62
C ILE A 566 41.95 -29.05 -24.35
N THR A 567 40.67 -29.40 -24.21
CA THR A 567 40.04 -30.51 -24.95
C THR A 567 38.88 -29.98 -25.78
N ILE A 568 38.91 -30.24 -27.09
CA ILE A 568 37.87 -29.83 -28.04
C ILE A 568 37.38 -31.08 -28.77
N HIS A 569 36.12 -31.47 -28.56
CA HIS A 569 35.57 -32.71 -29.11
C HIS A 569 35.22 -32.64 -30.60
N ARG A 570 35.00 -31.43 -31.13
CA ARG A 570 34.64 -31.22 -32.54
C ARG A 570 35.74 -30.42 -33.24
N ASN A 571 35.46 -29.18 -33.63
CA ASN A 571 36.34 -28.38 -34.45
C ASN A 571 36.94 -27.23 -33.64
N ARG A 572 38.22 -26.94 -33.85
CA ARG A 572 38.88 -25.68 -33.47
C ARG A 572 39.19 -24.91 -34.76
N THR A 573 38.81 -23.64 -34.81
CA THR A 573 39.23 -22.72 -35.87
C THR A 573 39.95 -21.56 -35.20
N GLU A 574 41.16 -21.26 -35.66
CA GLU A 574 41.99 -20.18 -35.17
C GLU A 574 42.42 -19.33 -36.36
N ARG A 575 42.37 -18.00 -36.19
CA ARG A 575 42.78 -17.04 -37.20
C ARG A 575 43.54 -15.91 -36.53
N VAL A 576 44.76 -15.68 -37.00
CA VAL A 576 45.60 -14.56 -36.62
C VAL A 576 45.84 -13.72 -37.87
N ASP A 577 45.38 -12.47 -37.87
CA ASP A 577 45.47 -11.59 -39.06
C ASP A 577 46.88 -10.99 -39.27
N GLN A 578 47.66 -10.89 -38.20
CA GLN A 578 49.03 -10.37 -38.24
C GLN A 578 50.02 -11.50 -37.92
N ASN A 579 50.64 -11.48 -36.74
CA ASN A 579 51.71 -12.40 -36.38
C ASN A 579 51.27 -13.33 -35.25
N GLU A 580 51.63 -14.60 -35.38
CA GLU A 580 51.58 -15.60 -34.31
C GLU A 580 53.03 -15.98 -33.94
N ASP A 581 53.38 -15.89 -32.66
CA ASP A 581 54.68 -16.32 -32.12
C ASP A 581 54.45 -17.44 -31.11
N ILE A 582 55.09 -18.60 -31.33
CA ILE A 582 54.97 -19.77 -30.46
C ILE A 582 56.38 -20.19 -30.05
N SER A 583 56.67 -20.11 -28.75
CA SER A 583 57.93 -20.59 -28.16
C SER A 583 57.67 -21.78 -27.25
N ILE A 584 58.36 -22.90 -27.52
CA ILE A 584 58.31 -24.11 -26.70
C ILE A 584 59.71 -24.36 -26.13
N GLY A 585 59.82 -24.34 -24.80
CA GLY A 585 61.12 -24.48 -24.12
C GLY A 585 61.71 -25.90 -24.13
N GLU A 586 60.86 -26.93 -24.22
CA GLU A 586 61.28 -28.33 -24.27
C GLU A 586 60.72 -29.03 -25.52
N ASN A 587 59.66 -29.84 -25.38
CA ASN A 587 59.21 -30.75 -26.42
C ASN A 587 57.83 -30.34 -26.97
N ARG A 588 57.67 -30.38 -28.29
CA ARG A 588 56.36 -30.37 -28.98
C ARG A 588 56.13 -31.73 -29.64
N THR A 589 55.03 -32.39 -29.31
CA THR A 589 54.57 -33.62 -29.98
C THR A 589 53.23 -33.35 -30.65
N GLU A 590 53.13 -33.62 -31.94
CA GLU A 590 51.92 -33.41 -32.72
C GLU A 590 51.51 -34.71 -33.44
N LYS A 591 50.24 -35.09 -33.32
CA LYS A 591 49.68 -36.28 -33.96
C LYS A 591 48.40 -35.90 -34.69
N VAL A 592 48.44 -35.96 -36.01
CA VAL A 592 47.29 -35.73 -36.88
C VAL A 592 46.78 -37.09 -37.38
N GLY A 593 45.54 -37.43 -37.04
CA GLY A 593 44.93 -38.72 -37.44
C GLY A 593 44.40 -38.73 -38.88
N GLY A 594 44.12 -37.55 -39.44
CA GLY A 594 43.72 -37.34 -40.83
C GLY A 594 44.82 -36.68 -41.65
N ASN A 595 44.47 -35.63 -42.39
CA ASN A 595 45.41 -34.89 -43.22
C ASN A 595 45.99 -33.71 -42.45
N ASP A 596 47.31 -33.50 -42.56
CA ASP A 596 47.98 -32.25 -42.24
C ASP A 596 48.33 -31.52 -43.54
N ALA A 597 47.79 -30.32 -43.73
CA ALA A 597 47.96 -29.52 -44.94
C ALA A 597 48.45 -28.13 -44.55
N VAL A 598 49.68 -27.81 -44.96
CA VAL A 598 50.33 -26.52 -44.67
C VAL A 598 50.63 -25.81 -45.98
N THR A 599 50.06 -24.62 -46.15
CA THR A 599 50.33 -23.72 -47.29
C THR A 599 51.10 -22.51 -46.79
N ILE A 600 52.23 -22.20 -47.43
CA ILE A 600 53.01 -20.99 -47.16
C ILE A 600 53.12 -20.24 -48.48
N ASP A 601 52.40 -19.10 -48.59
CA ASP A 601 52.41 -18.27 -49.81
C ASP A 601 53.72 -17.48 -49.94
N GLY A 602 54.35 -17.18 -48.81
CA GLY A 602 55.63 -16.48 -48.73
C GLY A 602 56.82 -17.44 -48.61
N PHE A 603 57.73 -17.09 -47.71
CA PHE A 603 58.96 -17.85 -47.47
C PHE A 603 58.81 -18.76 -46.25
N ARG A 604 59.28 -20.00 -46.36
CA ARG A 604 59.44 -20.93 -45.23
C ARG A 604 60.92 -21.22 -45.02
N GLU A 605 61.42 -20.92 -43.83
CA GLU A 605 62.73 -21.35 -43.35
C GLU A 605 62.55 -22.43 -42.29
N GLU A 606 63.37 -23.48 -42.36
CA GLU A 606 63.43 -24.52 -41.33
C GLU A 606 64.89 -24.78 -40.99
N THR A 607 65.30 -24.40 -39.78
CA THR A 607 66.64 -24.66 -39.25
C THR A 607 66.56 -25.77 -38.20
N VAL A 608 67.30 -26.85 -38.41
CA VAL A 608 67.41 -27.97 -37.47
C VAL A 608 68.87 -28.10 -37.05
N ALA A 609 69.17 -27.80 -35.78
CA ALA A 609 70.55 -27.68 -35.30
C ALA A 609 71.29 -29.01 -35.17
N LEU A 610 70.58 -30.10 -34.85
CA LEU A 610 71.19 -31.42 -34.58
C LEU A 610 70.88 -32.42 -35.69
N ALA A 611 69.62 -32.88 -35.79
CA ALA A 611 69.23 -33.91 -36.75
C ALA A 611 67.76 -33.79 -37.12
N LYS A 612 67.45 -34.02 -38.40
CA LYS A 612 66.10 -34.21 -38.92
C LYS A 612 65.98 -35.61 -39.50
N ALA A 613 64.98 -36.37 -39.07
CA ALA A 613 64.61 -37.65 -39.65
C ALA A 613 63.20 -37.55 -40.24
N GLU A 614 63.05 -37.95 -41.50
CA GLU A 614 61.76 -37.97 -42.19
C GLU A 614 61.52 -39.38 -42.72
N SER A 615 60.44 -40.02 -42.27
CA SER A 615 60.03 -41.36 -42.68
C SER A 615 58.66 -41.29 -43.33
N ILE A 616 58.53 -41.85 -44.54
CA ILE A 616 57.32 -41.73 -45.35
C ILE A 616 56.86 -43.13 -45.71
N GLY A 617 55.64 -43.48 -45.29
CA GLY A 617 55.16 -44.87 -45.36
C GLY A 617 54.76 -45.36 -46.75
N LEU A 618 54.36 -44.46 -47.66
CA LEU A 618 53.90 -44.81 -49.01
C LEU A 618 54.67 -44.09 -50.11
N ALA A 619 54.50 -42.77 -50.22
CA ALA A 619 55.10 -41.99 -51.30
C ALA A 619 55.39 -40.54 -50.88
N LYS A 620 56.51 -39.99 -51.37
CA LYS A 620 56.84 -38.56 -51.31
C LYS A 620 56.90 -38.01 -52.74
N ALA A 621 56.20 -36.93 -53.01
CA ALA A 621 56.37 -36.15 -54.24
C ALA A 621 56.99 -34.79 -53.88
N LEU A 622 58.08 -34.42 -54.56
CA LEU A 622 58.71 -33.11 -54.44
C LEU A 622 58.74 -32.45 -55.82
N SER A 623 58.11 -31.30 -55.94
CA SER A 623 58.11 -30.51 -57.17
C SER A 623 58.61 -29.11 -56.87
N ILE A 624 59.65 -28.66 -57.59
CA ILE A 624 60.29 -27.37 -57.39
C ILE A 624 60.21 -26.58 -58.69
N GLY A 625 59.60 -25.39 -58.64
CA GLY A 625 59.29 -24.61 -59.85
C GLY A 625 60.47 -23.85 -60.46
N ALA A 626 61.54 -23.59 -59.70
CA ALA A 626 62.69 -22.81 -60.16
C ALA A 626 64.02 -23.51 -59.91
N GLY A 627 64.50 -23.53 -58.67
CA GLY A 627 65.82 -24.08 -58.32
C GLY A 627 65.77 -24.91 -57.05
N TYR A 628 66.42 -26.07 -57.09
CA TYR A 628 66.62 -26.95 -55.93
C TYR A 628 68.12 -27.21 -55.76
N GLN A 629 68.65 -26.91 -54.59
CA GLN A 629 70.06 -27.14 -54.26
C GLN A 629 70.16 -27.98 -52.99
N VAL A 630 71.00 -29.02 -53.04
CA VAL A 630 71.40 -29.80 -51.87
C VAL A 630 72.89 -29.62 -51.70
N THR A 631 73.32 -29.25 -50.50
CA THR A 631 74.74 -29.16 -50.13
C THR A 631 74.95 -30.00 -48.89
N VAL A 632 75.86 -30.97 -48.97
CA VAL A 632 76.17 -31.89 -47.89
C VAL A 632 77.65 -31.76 -47.56
N LEU A 633 77.96 -31.40 -46.32
CA LEU A 633 79.35 -31.24 -45.85
C LEU A 633 80.02 -32.58 -45.53
N GLY A 634 79.23 -33.52 -45.01
CA GLY A 634 79.69 -34.87 -44.67
C GLY A 634 79.50 -35.84 -45.84
N ALA A 635 78.74 -36.91 -45.60
CA ALA A 635 78.43 -37.91 -46.61
C ALA A 635 76.96 -37.82 -47.05
N MET A 636 76.73 -37.86 -48.37
CA MET A 636 75.40 -38.06 -48.94
C MET A 636 75.31 -39.50 -49.46
N ASN A 637 74.28 -40.23 -49.03
CA ASN A 637 73.97 -41.57 -49.56
C ASN A 637 72.53 -41.59 -50.07
N THR A 638 72.36 -42.01 -51.32
CA THR A 638 71.05 -42.23 -51.93
C THR A 638 70.93 -43.71 -52.22
N SER A 639 69.99 -44.40 -51.58
CA SER A 639 69.69 -45.80 -51.83
C SER A 639 68.28 -45.91 -52.38
N VAL A 640 68.13 -46.62 -53.50
CA VAL A 640 66.85 -46.82 -54.18
C VAL A 640 66.62 -48.31 -54.35
N GLY A 641 65.50 -48.82 -53.84
CA GLY A 641 65.23 -50.27 -53.79
C GLY A 641 64.68 -50.88 -55.08
N LEU A 642 64.14 -50.08 -56.00
CA LEU A 642 63.52 -50.58 -57.25
C LEU A 642 64.17 -49.95 -58.48
N ALA A 643 63.84 -48.69 -58.78
CA ALA A 643 64.34 -48.00 -59.96
C ALA A 643 64.57 -46.51 -59.64
N GLN A 644 65.68 -45.99 -60.15
CA GLN A 644 66.00 -44.57 -60.13
C GLN A 644 66.08 -44.08 -61.59
N ALA A 645 65.33 -43.04 -61.93
CA ALA A 645 65.40 -42.37 -63.21
C ALA A 645 65.77 -40.90 -62.98
N GLU A 646 66.65 -40.36 -63.81
CA GLU A 646 67.07 -38.97 -63.77
C GLU A 646 67.04 -38.42 -65.20
N GLU A 647 66.28 -37.36 -65.40
CA GLU A 647 66.14 -36.69 -66.69
C GLU A 647 66.58 -35.23 -66.53
N VAL A 648 67.48 -34.76 -67.39
CA VAL A 648 68.05 -33.42 -67.33
C VAL A 648 67.90 -32.75 -68.69
N GLY A 649 67.11 -31.68 -68.75
CA GLY A 649 66.69 -31.07 -70.03
C GLY A 649 67.72 -30.20 -70.74
N LEU A 650 68.74 -29.69 -70.04
CA LEU A 650 69.77 -28.81 -70.62
C LEU A 650 71.18 -29.38 -70.46
N SER A 651 71.69 -29.43 -69.24
CA SER A 651 73.06 -29.85 -68.97
C SER A 651 73.16 -30.57 -67.64
N LYS A 652 73.75 -31.77 -67.64
CA LYS A 652 74.18 -32.46 -66.44
C LYS A 652 75.70 -32.38 -66.34
N ASN A 653 76.21 -31.76 -65.27
CA ASN A 653 77.63 -31.73 -64.97
C ASN A 653 77.89 -32.55 -63.70
N VAL A 654 78.77 -33.54 -63.81
CA VAL A 654 79.20 -34.36 -62.67
C VAL A 654 80.69 -34.12 -62.50
N LEU A 655 81.06 -33.40 -61.45
CA LEU A 655 82.44 -33.17 -61.08
C LEU A 655 82.78 -34.05 -59.88
N VAL A 656 83.81 -34.87 -59.99
CA VAL A 656 84.22 -35.79 -58.92
C VAL A 656 85.69 -35.57 -58.61
N GLY A 657 86.00 -35.19 -57.36
CA GLY A 657 87.36 -34.78 -56.98
C GLY A 657 88.37 -35.92 -56.84
N LYS A 658 87.91 -37.18 -56.75
CA LYS A 658 88.79 -38.36 -56.66
C LYS A 658 88.32 -39.49 -57.57
N ASN A 659 87.40 -40.32 -57.08
CA ASN A 659 86.97 -41.54 -57.77
C ASN A 659 85.52 -41.40 -58.23
N PHE A 660 85.30 -41.44 -59.55
CA PHE A 660 83.98 -41.66 -60.13
C PHE A 660 83.89 -43.11 -60.59
N VAL A 661 83.07 -43.90 -59.90
CA VAL A 661 82.86 -45.32 -60.22
C VAL A 661 81.40 -45.49 -60.61
N ILE A 662 81.18 -45.95 -61.85
CA ILE A 662 79.89 -46.46 -62.29
C ILE A 662 80.04 -47.97 -62.37
N GLN A 663 79.33 -48.69 -61.50
CA GLN A 663 79.25 -50.14 -61.57
C GLN A 663 77.84 -50.51 -62.03
N VAL A 664 77.76 -51.13 -63.21
CA VAL A 664 76.49 -51.58 -63.79
C VAL A 664 76.51 -53.10 -63.89
N GLY A 665 75.41 -53.74 -63.47
CA GLY A 665 75.34 -55.19 -63.39
C GLY A 665 75.14 -55.91 -64.73
N ASP A 666 74.45 -55.28 -65.68
CA ASP A 666 74.09 -55.91 -66.96
C ASP A 666 74.63 -55.13 -68.17
N ARG A 667 74.12 -53.91 -68.41
CA ARG A 667 74.52 -53.09 -69.56
C ARG A 667 74.69 -51.63 -69.20
N PHE A 668 75.88 -51.09 -69.44
CA PHE A 668 76.12 -49.65 -69.38
C PHE A 668 76.06 -49.08 -70.79
N GLU A 669 75.30 -48.02 -70.99
CA GLU A 669 75.08 -47.44 -72.31
C GLU A 669 75.08 -45.91 -72.24
N VAL A 670 75.81 -45.29 -73.17
CA VAL A 670 75.84 -43.85 -73.39
C VAL A 670 75.46 -43.61 -74.85
N ARG A 671 74.34 -42.92 -75.06
CA ARG A 671 73.87 -42.54 -76.40
C ARG A 671 73.92 -41.04 -76.55
N VAL A 672 74.51 -40.57 -77.65
CA VAL A 672 74.55 -39.16 -78.04
C VAL A 672 74.09 -39.06 -79.49
N GLY A 673 72.82 -38.73 -79.72
CA GLY A 673 72.23 -38.74 -81.07
C GLY A 673 72.36 -40.11 -81.75
N LYS A 674 73.07 -40.18 -82.89
CA LYS A 674 73.36 -41.43 -83.61
C LYS A 674 74.61 -42.17 -83.10
N SER A 675 75.35 -41.58 -82.16
CA SER A 675 76.55 -42.18 -81.59
C SER A 675 76.21 -42.98 -80.34
N HIS A 676 76.89 -44.09 -80.15
CA HIS A 676 76.56 -45.06 -79.11
C HIS A 676 77.83 -45.72 -78.59
N PHE A 677 77.96 -45.70 -77.28
CA PHE A 677 78.92 -46.49 -76.53
C PHE A 677 78.15 -47.44 -75.61
N ALA A 678 78.41 -48.73 -75.69
CA ALA A 678 77.84 -49.70 -74.77
C ALA A 678 78.89 -50.70 -74.28
N MET A 679 78.72 -51.11 -73.03
CA MET A 679 79.44 -52.21 -72.41
C MET A 679 78.41 -53.19 -71.86
N SER A 680 78.61 -54.48 -72.09
CA SER A 680 77.73 -55.53 -71.56
C SER A 680 78.49 -56.40 -70.56
N ALA A 681 77.77 -57.08 -69.67
CA ALA A 681 78.35 -57.92 -68.63
C ALA A 681 79.18 -59.11 -69.17
N ASP A 682 78.98 -59.49 -70.44
CA ASP A 682 79.80 -60.50 -71.14
C ASP A 682 81.19 -59.99 -71.57
N GLY A 683 81.50 -58.72 -71.31
CA GLY A 683 82.77 -58.08 -71.61
C GLY A 683 82.84 -57.39 -72.98
N SER A 684 81.77 -57.44 -73.77
CA SER A 684 81.72 -56.75 -75.07
C SER A 684 81.66 -55.22 -74.91
N ILE A 685 82.44 -54.51 -75.74
CA ILE A 685 82.41 -53.05 -75.85
C ILE A 685 82.06 -52.68 -77.29
N LEU A 686 80.97 -51.95 -77.46
CA LEU A 686 80.50 -51.46 -78.75
C LEU A 686 80.66 -49.94 -78.81
N ILE A 687 81.42 -49.47 -79.79
CA ILE A 687 81.56 -48.05 -80.11
C ILE A 687 81.08 -47.88 -81.55
N THR A 688 80.01 -47.11 -81.75
CA THR A 688 79.45 -46.85 -83.07
C THR A 688 79.12 -45.37 -83.23
N GLY A 689 79.38 -44.84 -84.42
CA GLY A 689 79.15 -43.43 -84.76
C GLY A 689 79.35 -43.21 -86.27
N HIS A 690 78.88 -42.09 -86.80
CA HIS A 690 79.04 -41.77 -88.23
C HIS A 690 80.52 -41.59 -88.62
N SER A 691 81.33 -41.08 -87.69
CA SER A 691 82.78 -41.04 -87.76
C SER A 691 83.36 -41.33 -86.37
N ILE A 692 84.40 -42.15 -86.31
CA ILE A 692 85.15 -42.45 -85.09
C ILE A 692 86.59 -42.01 -85.35
N ASN A 693 86.93 -40.83 -84.89
CA ASN A 693 88.30 -40.33 -84.95
C ASN A 693 89.00 -40.66 -83.63
N ILE A 694 89.95 -41.59 -83.68
CA ILE A 694 90.83 -41.89 -82.56
C ILE A 694 92.15 -41.18 -82.83
N SER A 695 92.45 -40.16 -82.03
CA SER A 695 93.67 -39.36 -82.15
C SER A 695 94.35 -39.34 -80.78
N ALA A 696 95.68 -39.43 -80.75
CA ALA A 696 96.45 -39.33 -79.53
C ALA A 696 97.77 -38.59 -79.77
N ASP A 697 98.27 -37.93 -78.73
CA ASP A 697 99.56 -37.21 -78.75
C ASP A 697 100.76 -38.17 -78.59
N GLY A 698 100.48 -39.46 -78.30
CA GLY A 698 101.39 -40.60 -78.33
C GLY A 698 100.82 -41.76 -79.17
N PRO A 699 101.46 -42.94 -79.25
CA PRO A 699 100.98 -44.03 -80.11
C PRO A 699 99.61 -44.55 -79.63
N VAL A 700 98.62 -44.49 -80.51
CA VAL A 700 97.36 -45.22 -80.32
C VAL A 700 97.65 -46.70 -80.50
N GLN A 701 97.50 -47.49 -79.44
CA GLN A 701 97.63 -48.95 -79.50
C GLN A 701 96.24 -49.58 -79.38
N ILE A 702 95.78 -50.17 -80.48
CA ILE A 702 94.61 -51.05 -80.49
C ILE A 702 95.14 -52.47 -80.56
N ASN A 703 95.03 -53.20 -79.45
CA ASN A 703 95.53 -54.56 -79.34
C ASN A 703 94.34 -55.50 -79.12
N GLY A 704 94.19 -56.44 -80.03
CA GLY A 704 93.17 -57.49 -80.00
C GLY A 704 93.72 -58.73 -80.69
N LYS A 705 93.14 -59.89 -80.40
CA LYS A 705 93.56 -61.17 -81.03
C LYS A 705 93.39 -61.12 -82.55
N ASP A 706 92.39 -60.36 -83.01
CA ASP A 706 92.20 -59.84 -84.36
C ASP A 706 91.77 -58.38 -84.25
N VAL A 707 92.37 -57.49 -85.04
CA VAL A 707 92.01 -56.08 -85.14
C VAL A 707 91.75 -55.78 -86.61
N ASP A 708 90.48 -55.64 -86.96
CA ASP A 708 90.03 -55.29 -88.32
C ASP A 708 89.73 -53.79 -88.35
N ILE A 709 90.42 -53.07 -89.24
CA ILE A 709 90.37 -51.62 -89.39
C ILE A 709 89.88 -51.36 -90.82
N ASN A 710 88.57 -51.34 -91.01
CA ASN A 710 87.93 -51.02 -92.29
C ASN A 710 87.04 -49.79 -92.15
#